data_AF-A0A9X2T112-F1
#
_entry.id   AF-A0A9X2T112-F1
#
_cell.length_a   1.000
_cell.length_b   1.000
_cell.length_c   1.000
_cell.angle_alpha   90.00
_cell.angle_beta   90.00
_cell.angle_gamma   90.00
#
_symmetry.space_group_name_H-M   'P 1'
#
loop_
_entity.id
_entity.type
_entity.pdbx_description
1 polymer ?
#
loop_
_entity_poly.entity_id
_entity_poly.type
_entity_poly.pdbx_seq_one_letter_code
_entity_poly.pdbx_strand_id
1 'polypeptide(L)'
;MKTALEALVQSEGEVRLGWAGSTTLMDYLNFEDALSPVLTAMVGGVPVRRVPAKSHSVRMAAIGAIGHTFEGGQVHVWGTGCSPWKNPSAPVDRRVAFAPPGHGAIVLHATSGPVAERLMANGGKRPGLYGDPAWLLPRFYRPRIRKKWKLGVILHLSELADRSYEPHPLPAFERYDVPEEFQDDVHLITTVTPLGVPALKAKLDEILACERIVSMSMHGLIIAEAYGIPCLYFPPLSEPRGLGRLALDPEGPADLRIVDLYLGLGRRHIPAYFQDRGRPTDWQAVMDAVDRTWEPVTFDSKKLIEAFPFTPSPLKAPSGKSIWDHPVIKGLILQHDVALLRQQDRDSDPADPIEVNQTEARALEPEREGGEKPATVPSTVAKVVGSEKAPPAGMTPEVATLLRMNAERISIPLSWAATTRESPYANLGDTLSALIVAGMAGVPVRRAGFDQAIERMVAVGTIGHNQRNGILHFWGTGVDAERNPVDPLVRGYVRPADTAFHIHALRGPNSARTLRAAGIEVPDVFGDPVWMLPRFWPMKDVEKTHDLGVILHITELEDRTPEAGVKPTLRRYVVPDAFKDRIRLINTHCDPTADAMRRKVEEIVSCRAIVSTSLHGLVISETYGIPCAWFATYGDGEGRMLDLGNAQHQIDHRMRDFYSGVGRSTLSSFCLDRSKPTDWDQVLSWVHGTWRPLTYDDQPLIRAFPMPLAVSPDEMTWPLPAEIVDRIDY
;
A
#
# COMPACT_ATOMS: atom_id res chain seq x y z
N MET A 1 -9.82 25.59 -31.43
CA MET A 1 -9.31 24.79 -30.31
C MET A 1 -8.72 25.73 -29.26
N LYS A 2 -9.19 25.64 -28.01
CA LYS A 2 -8.80 26.43 -26.84
C LYS A 2 -7.45 26.00 -26.26
N THR A 3 -7.12 24.70 -26.27
CA THR A 3 -5.94 24.16 -25.59
C THR A 3 -5.43 22.85 -26.21
N ALA A 4 -4.21 22.42 -25.85
CA ALA A 4 -3.68 21.09 -26.19
C ALA A 4 -4.53 19.97 -25.57
N LEU A 5 -5.03 20.16 -24.35
CA LEU A 5 -5.96 19.23 -23.71
C LEU A 5 -7.27 19.07 -24.52
N GLU A 6 -7.81 20.15 -25.09
CA GLU A 6 -9.02 20.07 -25.93
C GLU A 6 -8.79 19.20 -27.18
N ALA A 7 -7.59 19.29 -27.78
CA ALA A 7 -7.24 18.44 -28.92
C ALA A 7 -7.30 16.96 -28.57
N LEU A 8 -6.74 16.60 -27.41
CA LEU A 8 -6.76 15.22 -26.91
C LEU A 8 -8.18 14.76 -26.58
N VAL A 9 -8.99 15.61 -25.95
CA VAL A 9 -10.39 15.26 -25.65
C VAL A 9 -11.18 15.00 -26.94
N GLN A 10 -10.98 15.81 -27.98
CA GLN A 10 -11.64 15.62 -29.28
C GLN A 10 -11.18 14.35 -30.00
N SER A 11 -9.90 13.97 -29.88
CA SER A 11 -9.37 12.77 -30.53
C SER A 11 -9.67 11.48 -29.77
N GLU A 12 -9.61 11.51 -28.44
CA GLU A 12 -9.75 10.32 -27.59
C GLU A 12 -11.20 10.09 -27.13
N GLY A 13 -12.05 11.12 -27.17
CA GLY A 13 -13.43 11.05 -26.70
C GLY A 13 -13.57 10.99 -25.17
N GLU A 14 -12.47 11.19 -24.44
CA GLU A 14 -12.40 11.22 -22.98
C GLU A 14 -11.35 12.23 -22.49
N VAL A 15 -11.43 12.63 -21.22
CA VAL A 15 -10.48 13.57 -20.62
C VAL A 15 -9.50 12.88 -19.69
N ARG A 16 -8.21 13.15 -19.93
CA ARG A 16 -7.09 12.78 -19.05
C ARG A 16 -7.11 13.65 -17.80
N LEU A 17 -7.35 13.07 -16.62
CA LEU A 17 -7.41 13.79 -15.35
C LEU A 17 -6.47 13.16 -14.32
N GLY A 18 -5.67 13.98 -13.64
CA GLY A 18 -4.93 13.58 -12.46
C GLY A 18 -5.67 14.01 -11.19
N TRP A 19 -5.90 13.06 -10.27
CA TRP A 19 -6.52 13.34 -8.97
C TRP A 19 -6.05 12.36 -7.90
N ALA A 20 -6.26 12.74 -6.64
CA ALA A 20 -6.02 11.91 -5.45
C ALA A 20 -7.10 10.82 -5.28
N GLY A 21 -7.21 9.93 -6.25
CA GLY A 21 -8.20 8.85 -6.25
C GLY A 21 -7.77 7.62 -5.46
N SER A 22 -8.76 6.81 -5.06
CA SER A 22 -8.56 5.51 -4.40
C SER A 22 -7.65 4.60 -5.23
N THR A 23 -6.80 3.86 -4.53
CA THR A 23 -5.97 2.81 -5.13
C THR A 23 -6.62 1.44 -4.90
N THR A 24 -6.14 0.39 -5.57
CA THR A 24 -6.55 -1.00 -5.29
C THR A 24 -6.20 -1.47 -3.87
N LEU A 25 -5.36 -0.73 -3.14
CA LEU A 25 -5.05 -0.97 -1.72
C LEU A 25 -6.08 -0.35 -0.76
N MET A 26 -6.96 0.52 -1.25
CA MET A 26 -7.99 1.22 -0.48
C MET A 26 -9.37 0.66 -0.86
N ASP A 27 -10.16 0.27 0.13
CA ASP A 27 -11.55 -0.21 -0.02
C ASP A 27 -12.58 0.93 0.18
N TYR A 28 -12.14 2.18 0.14
CA TYR A 28 -12.96 3.36 0.36
C TYR A 28 -12.61 4.47 -0.62
N LEU A 29 -13.56 5.39 -0.84
CA LEU A 29 -13.31 6.67 -1.50
C LEU A 29 -13.25 7.77 -0.44
N ASN A 30 -12.28 8.68 -0.58
CA ASN A 30 -12.46 10.02 -0.03
C ASN A 30 -13.50 10.74 -0.90
N PHE A 31 -14.67 11.00 -0.32
CA PHE A 31 -15.80 11.67 -0.98
C PHE A 31 -15.34 12.94 -1.70
N GLU A 32 -14.49 13.72 -1.06
CA GLU A 32 -14.00 15.00 -1.56
C GLU A 32 -13.21 14.85 -2.87
N ASP A 33 -12.18 14.01 -2.85
CA ASP A 33 -11.32 13.79 -4.01
C ASP A 33 -12.05 13.06 -5.15
N ALA A 34 -13.02 12.21 -4.79
CA ALA A 34 -13.82 11.46 -5.76
C ALA A 34 -14.82 12.33 -6.54
N LEU A 35 -15.11 13.56 -6.09
CA LEU A 35 -15.90 14.53 -6.87
C LEU A 35 -15.13 15.07 -8.09
N SER A 36 -13.80 14.98 -8.11
CA SER A 36 -12.96 15.48 -9.21
C SER A 36 -13.30 14.86 -10.58
N PRO A 37 -13.30 13.53 -10.74
CA PRO A 37 -13.74 12.91 -11.99
C PRO A 37 -15.24 13.12 -12.27
N VAL A 38 -16.08 13.18 -11.23
CA VAL A 38 -17.53 13.38 -11.39
C VAL A 38 -17.85 14.73 -12.03
N LEU A 39 -17.29 15.81 -11.49
CA LEU A 39 -17.57 17.16 -11.98
C LEU A 39 -16.87 17.48 -13.29
N THR A 40 -15.67 16.94 -13.49
CA THR A 40 -15.01 17.00 -14.79
C THR A 40 -15.88 16.35 -15.87
N ALA A 41 -16.44 15.15 -15.60
CA ALA A 41 -17.34 14.48 -16.53
C ALA A 41 -18.66 15.25 -16.73
N MET A 42 -19.26 15.76 -15.65
CA MET A 42 -20.51 16.52 -15.71
C MET A 42 -20.39 17.81 -16.52
N VAL A 43 -19.30 18.56 -16.41
CA VAL A 43 -19.10 19.81 -17.15
C VAL A 43 -18.57 19.57 -18.56
N GLY A 44 -17.65 18.62 -18.72
CA GLY A 44 -17.03 18.31 -20.01
C GLY A 44 -17.90 17.48 -20.95
N GLY A 45 -18.85 16.72 -20.42
CA GLY A 45 -19.76 15.89 -21.23
C GLY A 45 -19.18 14.57 -21.71
N VAL A 46 -17.97 14.23 -21.28
CA VAL A 46 -17.19 13.08 -21.74
C VAL A 46 -16.70 12.23 -20.55
N PRO A 47 -16.40 10.93 -20.75
CA PRO A 47 -15.75 10.10 -19.75
C PRO A 47 -14.41 10.66 -19.29
N VAL A 48 -13.97 10.20 -18.12
CA VAL A 48 -12.69 10.59 -17.51
C VAL A 48 -11.78 9.38 -17.43
N ARG A 49 -10.56 9.52 -17.96
CA ARG A 49 -9.46 8.57 -17.74
C ARG A 49 -8.52 9.12 -16.69
N ARG A 50 -8.20 8.31 -15.69
CA ARG A 50 -7.17 8.67 -14.72
C ARG A 50 -5.81 8.71 -15.39
N VAL A 51 -5.01 9.71 -15.04
CA VAL A 51 -3.59 9.82 -15.39
C VAL A 51 -2.82 10.09 -14.10
N PRO A 52 -1.61 9.52 -13.91
CA PRO A 52 -0.81 9.79 -12.72
C PRO A 52 -0.51 11.29 -12.54
N ALA A 53 -0.37 11.73 -11.28
CA ALA A 53 0.05 13.10 -10.99
C ALA A 53 1.47 13.39 -11.53
N LYS A 54 2.33 12.37 -11.61
CA LYS A 54 3.65 12.42 -12.25
C LYS A 54 3.59 11.71 -13.59
N SER A 55 3.57 12.47 -14.68
CA SER A 55 3.31 11.95 -16.03
C SER A 55 3.80 12.95 -17.09
N HIS A 56 4.26 12.46 -18.24
CA HIS A 56 4.56 13.31 -19.40
C HIS A 56 3.30 13.68 -20.20
N SER A 57 2.20 12.95 -20.02
CA SER A 57 0.93 13.20 -20.67
C SER A 57 0.38 14.59 -20.34
N VAL A 58 -0.14 15.27 -21.35
CA VAL A 58 -1.02 16.43 -21.12
C VAL A 58 -2.25 15.96 -20.37
N ARG A 59 -2.57 16.62 -19.25
CA ARG A 59 -3.67 16.21 -18.38
C ARG A 59 -4.28 17.40 -17.65
N MET A 60 -5.45 17.17 -17.07
CA MET A 60 -6.16 18.13 -16.25
C MET A 60 -5.94 17.87 -14.77
N ALA A 61 -6.00 18.91 -13.95
CA ALA A 61 -6.19 18.84 -12.51
C ALA A 61 -7.48 19.61 -12.16
N ALA A 62 -8.34 18.98 -11.36
CA ALA A 62 -9.58 19.59 -10.87
C ALA A 62 -9.82 19.19 -9.41
N ILE A 63 -10.36 20.11 -8.61
CA ILE A 63 -10.77 19.89 -7.22
C ILE A 63 -9.58 19.54 -6.28
N GLY A 64 -9.67 19.99 -5.03
CA GLY A 64 -8.73 19.61 -3.97
C GLY A 64 -7.39 20.34 -4.01
N ALA A 65 -6.61 20.21 -2.92
CA ALA A 65 -5.36 20.95 -2.71
C ALA A 65 -4.11 20.18 -3.19
N ILE A 66 -4.16 19.65 -4.42
CA ILE A 66 -3.19 18.67 -4.93
C ILE A 66 -2.23 19.23 -5.98
N GLY A 67 -2.25 20.53 -6.27
CA GLY A 67 -1.39 21.16 -7.29
C GLY A 67 0.10 20.88 -7.12
N HIS A 68 0.56 20.79 -5.87
CA HIS A 68 1.95 20.50 -5.50
C HIS A 68 2.42 19.07 -5.84
N THR A 69 1.49 18.16 -6.17
CA THR A 69 1.80 16.75 -6.46
C THR A 69 2.14 16.50 -7.92
N PHE A 70 1.87 17.46 -8.81
CA PHE A 70 2.01 17.29 -10.25
C PHE A 70 3.44 17.54 -10.72
N GLU A 71 3.97 16.60 -11.52
CA GLU A 71 5.29 16.70 -12.13
C GLU A 71 5.25 16.22 -13.58
N GLY A 72 6.01 16.91 -14.44
CA GLY A 72 6.13 16.68 -15.88
C GLY A 72 4.84 16.79 -16.67
N GLY A 73 4.98 16.76 -18.00
CA GLY A 73 3.90 17.02 -18.94
C GLY A 73 3.28 18.41 -18.77
N GLN A 74 2.25 18.70 -19.57
CA GLN A 74 1.45 19.92 -19.39
C GLN A 74 0.21 19.62 -18.52
N VAL A 75 0.01 20.41 -17.46
CA VAL A 75 -1.12 20.27 -16.53
C VAL A 75 -2.04 21.48 -16.64
N HIS A 76 -3.29 21.23 -17.05
CA HIS A 76 -4.34 22.22 -17.11
C HIS A 76 -5.10 22.27 -15.79
N VAL A 77 -4.97 23.37 -15.06
CA VAL A 77 -5.56 23.51 -13.71
C VAL A 77 -6.90 24.24 -13.80
N TRP A 78 -7.93 23.60 -13.24
CA TRP A 78 -9.28 24.15 -13.12
C TRP A 78 -9.80 23.98 -11.69
N GLY A 79 -9.52 25.00 -10.88
CA GLY A 79 -10.03 25.15 -9.52
C GLY A 79 -9.33 24.32 -8.44
N THR A 80 -8.23 23.64 -8.79
CA THR A 80 -7.35 22.95 -7.84
C THR A 80 -6.56 23.96 -7.01
N GLY A 81 -6.37 23.64 -5.72
CA GLY A 81 -5.50 24.34 -4.79
C GLY A 81 -4.07 23.79 -4.72
N CYS A 82 -3.19 24.50 -4.02
CA CYS A 82 -1.78 24.12 -3.92
C CYS A 82 -1.25 24.31 -2.50
N SER A 83 -0.36 23.40 -2.08
CA SER A 83 0.38 23.51 -0.83
C SER A 83 1.70 24.24 -1.09
N PRO A 84 2.18 25.09 -0.17
CA PRO A 84 3.51 25.67 -0.24
C PRO A 84 4.62 24.63 -0.03
N TRP A 85 4.25 23.39 0.34
CA TRP A 85 5.14 22.27 0.57
C TRP A 85 4.89 21.17 -0.46
N LYS A 86 5.97 20.59 -1.01
CA LYS A 86 5.95 19.42 -1.88
C LYS A 86 5.48 18.15 -1.16
N ASN A 87 5.70 18.09 0.15
CA ASN A 87 5.35 16.98 1.04
C ASN A 87 4.62 17.50 2.29
N PRO A 88 3.39 18.04 2.17
CA PRO A 88 2.69 18.71 3.28
C PRO A 88 2.43 17.79 4.49
N SER A 89 2.34 16.48 4.27
CA SER A 89 2.16 15.48 5.32
C SER A 89 3.44 15.17 6.11
N ALA A 90 4.61 15.68 5.69
CA ALA A 90 5.86 15.48 6.41
C ALA A 90 5.91 16.33 7.70
N PRO A 91 6.67 15.86 8.73
CA PRO A 91 7.03 16.67 9.89
C PRO A 91 7.60 18.03 9.48
N VAL A 92 7.33 19.08 10.26
CA VAL A 92 7.64 20.48 9.91
C VAL A 92 9.12 20.67 9.53
N ASP A 93 10.02 20.04 10.27
CA ASP A 93 11.47 20.03 10.07
C ASP A 93 11.93 19.30 8.79
N ARG A 94 11.05 18.51 8.16
CA ARG A 94 11.31 17.75 6.93
C ARG A 94 10.48 18.22 5.73
N ARG A 95 9.75 19.33 5.88
CA ARG A 95 8.97 19.88 4.77
C ARG A 95 9.89 20.51 3.74
N VAL A 96 9.66 20.14 2.48
CA VAL A 96 10.35 20.66 1.31
C VAL A 96 9.44 21.68 0.65
N ALA A 97 9.93 22.89 0.42
CA ALA A 97 9.17 23.93 -0.27
C ALA A 97 8.76 23.45 -1.67
N PHE A 98 7.51 23.71 -2.05
CA PHE A 98 7.03 23.45 -3.39
C PHE A 98 7.68 24.42 -4.36
N ALA A 99 8.42 23.87 -5.32
CA ALA A 99 8.91 24.60 -6.48
C ALA A 99 8.07 24.17 -7.70
N PRO A 100 7.28 25.08 -8.29
CA PRO A 100 6.51 24.73 -9.48
C PRO A 100 7.44 24.36 -10.66
N PRO A 101 7.01 23.42 -11.52
CA PRO A 101 7.78 23.02 -12.70
C PRO A 101 7.99 24.19 -13.67
N GLY A 102 8.91 24.01 -14.63
CA GLY A 102 9.35 25.05 -15.57
C GLY A 102 8.22 25.76 -16.32
N HIS A 103 8.53 26.92 -16.90
CA HIS A 103 7.54 27.79 -17.54
C HIS A 103 6.74 27.06 -18.63
N GLY A 104 5.40 27.16 -18.56
CA GLY A 104 4.48 26.52 -19.52
C GLY A 104 4.05 25.08 -19.17
N ALA A 105 4.62 24.47 -18.14
CA ALA A 105 4.22 23.14 -17.66
C ALA A 105 2.86 23.16 -16.95
N ILE A 106 2.54 24.21 -16.19
CA ILE A 106 1.23 24.40 -15.57
C ILE A 106 0.48 25.53 -16.27
N VAL A 107 -0.70 25.22 -16.81
CA VAL A 107 -1.60 26.18 -17.45
C VAL A 107 -2.78 26.43 -16.53
N LEU A 108 -2.82 27.60 -15.91
CA LEU A 108 -3.87 28.00 -14.98
C LEU A 108 -5.08 28.57 -15.73
N HIS A 109 -6.23 27.90 -15.62
CA HIS A 109 -7.52 28.43 -16.09
C HIS A 109 -8.35 28.98 -14.93
N ALA A 110 -8.33 28.27 -13.81
CA ALA A 110 -8.93 28.64 -12.54
C ALA A 110 -8.12 27.98 -11.41
N THR A 111 -8.11 28.54 -10.20
CA THR A 111 -7.53 27.91 -8.99
C THR A 111 -8.50 27.99 -7.82
N SER A 112 -8.26 27.28 -6.72
CA SER A 112 -9.13 27.40 -5.52
C SER A 112 -9.12 28.83 -4.96
N GLY A 113 -8.00 29.53 -5.10
CA GLY A 113 -7.78 30.87 -4.57
C GLY A 113 -6.43 31.48 -4.96
N PRO A 114 -6.17 32.73 -4.52
CA PRO A 114 -5.01 33.52 -4.95
C PRO A 114 -3.66 32.97 -4.46
N VAL A 115 -3.61 32.25 -3.35
CA VAL A 115 -2.38 31.61 -2.86
C VAL A 115 -2.00 30.46 -3.77
N ALA A 116 -2.97 29.60 -4.14
CA ALA A 116 -2.73 28.51 -5.07
C ALA A 116 -2.25 29.02 -6.44
N GLU A 117 -2.87 30.10 -6.96
CA GLU A 117 -2.42 30.77 -8.18
C GLU A 117 -0.99 31.28 -8.05
N ARG A 118 -0.65 31.98 -6.96
CA ARG A 118 0.69 32.51 -6.72
C ARG A 118 1.74 31.40 -6.72
N LEU A 119 1.45 30.28 -6.05
CA LEU A 119 2.36 29.14 -5.94
C LEU A 119 2.58 28.42 -7.28
N MET A 120 1.52 28.25 -8.08
CA MET A 120 1.59 27.45 -9.32
C MET A 120 1.99 28.27 -10.56
N ALA A 121 1.76 29.58 -10.59
CA ALA A 121 1.97 30.38 -11.80
C ALA A 121 3.42 30.37 -12.29
N ASN A 122 4.41 30.35 -11.39
CA ASN A 122 5.85 30.36 -11.71
C ASN A 122 6.27 31.36 -12.82
N GLY A 123 5.81 32.61 -12.73
CA GLY A 123 6.04 33.64 -13.76
C GLY A 123 5.12 33.56 -14.99
N GLY A 124 4.27 32.54 -15.09
CA GLY A 124 3.21 32.40 -16.08
C GLY A 124 1.97 33.26 -15.82
N LYS A 125 1.01 33.19 -16.76
CA LYS A 125 -0.22 33.99 -16.73
C LYS A 125 -1.06 33.63 -15.51
N ARG A 126 -1.48 34.66 -14.78
CA ARG A 126 -2.42 34.58 -13.65
C ARG A 126 -3.81 34.96 -14.14
N PRO A 127 -4.78 34.02 -14.25
CA PRO A 127 -6.12 34.35 -14.72
C PRO A 127 -6.91 35.25 -13.75
N GLY A 128 -6.56 35.29 -12.45
CA GLY A 128 -7.32 35.99 -11.43
C GLY A 128 -8.73 35.42 -11.24
N LEU A 129 -8.92 34.14 -11.57
CA LEU A 129 -10.19 33.44 -11.52
C LEU A 129 -10.12 32.31 -10.50
N TYR A 130 -11.00 32.38 -9.50
CA TYR A 130 -10.97 31.52 -8.33
C TYR A 130 -12.29 30.79 -8.14
N GLY A 131 -12.21 29.54 -7.69
CA GLY A 131 -13.36 28.72 -7.36
C GLY A 131 -13.08 27.23 -7.52
N ASP A 132 -13.55 26.44 -6.55
CA ASP A 132 -13.54 24.98 -6.63
C ASP A 132 -14.73 24.47 -7.48
N PRO A 133 -14.54 23.49 -8.39
CA PRO A 133 -15.62 22.93 -9.19
C PRO A 133 -16.80 22.38 -8.39
N ALA A 134 -16.63 21.99 -7.13
CA ALA A 134 -17.71 21.54 -6.25
C ALA A 134 -18.86 22.56 -6.13
N TRP A 135 -18.60 23.85 -6.35
CA TRP A 135 -19.62 24.89 -6.46
C TRP A 135 -20.64 24.67 -7.59
N LEU A 136 -20.31 23.84 -8.58
CA LEU A 136 -21.18 23.54 -9.71
C LEU A 136 -22.15 22.39 -9.44
N LEU A 137 -22.02 21.65 -8.33
CA LEU A 137 -22.93 20.54 -7.98
C LEU A 137 -24.42 20.90 -8.06
N PRO A 138 -24.88 22.06 -7.54
CA PRO A 138 -26.28 22.44 -7.65
C PRO A 138 -26.77 22.64 -9.09
N ARG A 139 -25.91 22.80 -10.11
CA ARG A 139 -26.40 22.83 -11.51
C ARG A 139 -26.84 21.46 -12.00
N PHE A 140 -26.25 20.40 -11.47
CA PHE A 140 -26.44 19.03 -11.94
C PHE A 140 -27.38 18.24 -11.05
N TYR A 141 -27.38 18.51 -9.75
CA TYR A 141 -28.12 17.72 -8.78
C TYR A 141 -28.86 18.61 -7.77
N ARG A 142 -30.18 18.70 -7.90
CA ARG A 142 -31.09 19.42 -6.98
C ARG A 142 -32.22 18.51 -6.51
N PRO A 143 -31.92 17.52 -5.67
CA PRO A 143 -32.95 16.61 -5.17
C PRO A 143 -33.89 17.35 -4.21
N ARG A 144 -35.10 16.81 -4.03
CA ARG A 144 -35.99 17.21 -2.93
C ARG A 144 -35.71 16.31 -1.74
N ILE A 145 -34.96 16.81 -0.76
CA ILE A 145 -34.55 16.05 0.43
C ILE A 145 -35.25 16.61 1.67
N ARG A 146 -35.83 15.72 2.47
CA ARG A 146 -36.37 16.07 3.78
C ARG A 146 -35.21 16.28 4.75
N LYS A 147 -35.21 17.41 5.46
CA LYS A 147 -34.25 17.66 6.53
C LYS A 147 -34.44 16.65 7.66
N LYS A 148 -33.33 16.13 8.18
CA LYS A 148 -33.28 15.10 9.22
C LYS A 148 -32.61 15.58 10.49
N TRP A 149 -31.57 16.41 10.36
CA TRP A 149 -30.73 16.85 11.46
C TRP A 149 -30.62 18.37 11.48
N LYS A 150 -30.65 18.96 12.67
CA LYS A 150 -30.48 20.41 12.87
C LYS A 150 -29.07 20.87 12.56
N LEU A 151 -28.08 20.01 12.81
CA LEU A 151 -26.66 20.26 12.57
C LEU A 151 -25.95 19.03 12.01
N GLY A 152 -25.30 19.17 10.87
CA GLY A 152 -24.31 18.21 10.37
C GLY A 152 -22.89 18.67 10.72
N VAL A 153 -22.06 17.76 11.20
CA VAL A 153 -20.65 18.01 11.53
C VAL A 153 -19.79 17.17 10.60
N ILE A 154 -19.14 17.78 9.62
CA ILE A 154 -18.33 17.05 8.63
C ILE A 154 -16.88 16.98 9.13
N LEU A 155 -16.41 15.76 9.40
CA LEU A 155 -15.06 15.49 9.89
C LEU A 155 -14.09 15.32 8.73
N HIS A 156 -12.92 15.95 8.83
CA HIS A 156 -11.83 15.71 7.87
C HIS A 156 -11.17 14.34 8.14
N LEU A 157 -10.56 13.73 7.11
CA LEU A 157 -9.90 12.42 7.21
C LEU A 157 -8.84 12.34 8.33
N SER A 158 -8.20 13.45 8.66
CA SER A 158 -7.20 13.53 9.75
C SER A 158 -7.81 13.49 11.15
N GLU A 159 -9.13 13.55 11.26
CA GLU A 159 -9.86 13.56 12.53
C GLU A 159 -10.54 12.24 12.84
N LEU A 160 -10.53 11.32 11.89
CA LEU A 160 -11.10 9.99 12.02
C LEU A 160 -10.04 9.03 12.54
N ALA A 161 -10.41 8.19 13.50
CA ALA A 161 -9.58 7.13 14.06
C ALA A 161 -9.29 6.02 13.03
N ASP A 162 -10.17 5.85 12.05
CA ASP A 162 -10.06 4.83 11.02
C ASP A 162 -10.59 5.32 9.65
N ARG A 163 -10.84 4.39 8.74
CA ARG A 163 -11.44 4.61 7.42
C ARG A 163 -12.79 3.89 7.30
N SER A 164 -13.55 3.84 8.39
CA SER A 164 -14.92 3.35 8.42
C SER A 164 -15.86 4.25 7.61
N TYR A 165 -16.98 3.68 7.15
CA TYR A 165 -18.09 4.43 6.55
C TYR A 165 -18.96 5.13 7.60
N GLU A 166 -18.75 4.81 8.87
CA GLU A 166 -19.32 5.49 10.02
C GLU A 166 -18.31 6.50 10.59
N PRO A 167 -18.77 7.61 11.18
CA PRO A 167 -17.90 8.60 11.78
C PRO A 167 -17.33 8.07 13.11
N HIS A 168 -16.04 7.72 13.11
CA HIS A 168 -15.29 7.43 14.33
C HIS A 168 -14.25 8.53 14.55
N PRO A 169 -14.56 9.59 15.32
CA PRO A 169 -13.57 10.61 15.66
C PRO A 169 -12.41 10.01 16.45
N LEU A 170 -11.22 10.63 16.37
CA LEU A 170 -10.10 10.27 17.24
C LEU A 170 -10.51 10.40 18.72
N PRO A 171 -10.22 9.41 19.59
CA PRO A 171 -10.69 9.42 20.98
C PRO A 171 -10.26 10.64 21.80
N ALA A 172 -9.16 11.30 21.42
CA ALA A 172 -8.70 12.52 22.09
C ALA A 172 -9.50 13.78 21.71
N PHE A 173 -10.44 13.69 20.76
CA PHE A 173 -11.17 14.83 20.22
C PHE A 173 -12.57 14.94 20.84
N GLU A 174 -12.62 15.22 22.14
CA GLU A 174 -13.85 15.39 22.94
C GLU A 174 -14.85 16.38 22.32
N ARG A 175 -14.41 17.28 21.45
CA ARG A 175 -15.29 18.21 20.71
C ARG A 175 -16.34 17.49 19.85
N TYR A 176 -16.16 16.21 19.54
CA TYR A 176 -17.10 15.42 18.75
C TYR A 176 -18.04 14.57 19.60
N ASP A 177 -17.93 14.65 20.93
CA ASP A 177 -18.85 13.97 21.82
C ASP A 177 -20.24 14.65 21.75
N VAL A 178 -21.24 13.88 21.33
CA VAL A 178 -22.63 14.32 21.22
C VAL A 178 -23.41 13.75 22.42
N PRO A 179 -23.82 14.59 23.39
CA PRO A 179 -24.65 14.16 24.51
C PRO A 179 -25.99 13.59 24.04
N GLU A 180 -26.61 12.73 24.85
CA GLU A 180 -27.89 12.07 24.55
C GLU A 180 -28.99 13.05 24.11
N GLU A 181 -29.06 14.22 24.76
CA GLU A 181 -30.04 15.27 24.44
C GLU A 181 -29.90 15.88 23.02
N PHE A 182 -28.75 15.69 22.36
CA PHE A 182 -28.46 16.19 21.01
C PHE A 182 -28.35 15.07 19.96
N GLN A 183 -28.50 13.78 20.31
CA GLN A 183 -28.28 12.67 19.36
C GLN A 183 -29.23 12.67 18.16
N ASP A 184 -30.46 13.17 18.33
CA ASP A 184 -31.42 13.32 17.23
C ASP A 184 -31.19 14.60 16.39
N ASP A 185 -30.47 15.58 16.94
CA ASP A 185 -30.27 16.90 16.35
C ASP A 185 -28.93 17.06 15.63
N VAL A 186 -27.87 16.45 16.16
CA VAL A 186 -26.48 16.57 15.68
C VAL A 186 -26.04 15.26 15.01
N HIS A 187 -25.63 15.35 13.75
CA HIS A 187 -25.18 14.21 12.96
C HIS A 187 -23.72 14.37 12.54
N LEU A 188 -22.86 13.47 13.02
CA LEU A 188 -21.47 13.43 12.58
C LEU A 188 -21.39 12.78 11.18
N ILE A 189 -20.60 13.36 10.28
CA ILE A 189 -20.48 12.91 8.89
C ILE A 189 -19.01 12.69 8.58
N THR A 190 -18.67 11.44 8.27
CA THR A 190 -17.36 11.09 7.70
C THR A 190 -17.31 11.42 6.20
N THR A 191 -16.14 11.82 5.72
CA THR A 191 -15.83 12.00 4.28
C THR A 191 -15.47 10.68 3.59
N VAL A 192 -15.43 9.57 4.31
CA VAL A 192 -15.18 8.24 3.76
C VAL A 192 -16.49 7.65 3.22
N THR A 193 -16.42 7.02 2.04
CA THR A 193 -17.56 6.34 1.43
C THR A 193 -17.16 4.98 0.85
N PRO A 194 -18.11 4.02 0.71
CA PRO A 194 -17.89 2.84 -0.09
C PRO A 194 -17.49 3.16 -1.53
N LEU A 195 -16.88 2.19 -2.21
CA LEU A 195 -16.55 2.34 -3.63
C LEU A 195 -17.81 2.52 -4.48
N GLY A 196 -17.76 3.52 -5.37
CA GLY A 196 -18.74 3.69 -6.44
C GLY A 196 -19.61 4.94 -6.33
N VAL A 197 -20.19 5.30 -7.48
CA VAL A 197 -21.02 6.49 -7.67
C VAL A 197 -22.26 6.52 -6.75
N PRO A 198 -22.99 5.41 -6.50
CA PRO A 198 -24.16 5.45 -5.62
C PRO A 198 -23.81 5.91 -4.20
N ALA A 199 -22.63 5.54 -3.69
CA ALA A 199 -22.16 5.95 -2.37
C ALA A 199 -21.84 7.45 -2.31
N LEU A 200 -21.23 8.01 -3.37
CA LEU A 200 -21.01 9.46 -3.48
C LEU A 200 -22.33 10.24 -3.47
N LYS A 201 -23.33 9.76 -4.23
CA LYS A 201 -24.68 10.34 -4.20
C LYS A 201 -25.29 10.28 -2.80
N ALA A 202 -25.21 9.13 -2.14
CA ALA A 202 -25.77 8.95 -0.79
C ALA A 202 -25.12 9.89 0.22
N LYS A 203 -23.79 10.07 0.16
CA LYS A 203 -23.06 11.01 1.03
C LYS A 203 -23.45 12.45 0.76
N LEU A 204 -23.65 12.84 -0.50
CA LEU A 204 -24.18 14.17 -0.82
C LEU A 204 -25.60 14.33 -0.27
N ASP A 205 -26.49 13.34 -0.43
CA ASP A 205 -27.85 13.39 0.09
C ASP A 205 -27.88 13.51 1.63
N GLU A 206 -26.96 12.85 2.32
CA GLU A 206 -26.76 12.95 3.76
C GLU A 206 -26.40 14.38 4.20
N ILE A 207 -25.43 15.01 3.53
CA ILE A 207 -25.06 16.42 3.77
C ILE A 207 -26.27 17.34 3.51
N LEU A 208 -26.98 17.13 2.41
CA LEU A 208 -28.17 17.94 2.04
C LEU A 208 -29.35 17.76 2.99
N ALA A 209 -29.38 16.69 3.78
CA ALA A 209 -30.41 16.46 4.81
C ALA A 209 -30.17 17.26 6.10
N CYS A 210 -29.06 17.99 6.23
CA CYS A 210 -28.78 18.82 7.40
C CYS A 210 -29.33 20.24 7.22
N GLU A 211 -29.86 20.84 8.28
CA GLU A 211 -30.29 22.26 8.27
C GLU A 211 -29.10 23.22 8.33
N ARG A 212 -28.05 22.85 9.04
CA ARG A 212 -26.79 23.59 9.21
C ARG A 212 -25.60 22.66 9.01
N ILE A 213 -24.45 23.21 8.61
CA ILE A 213 -23.20 22.46 8.52
C ILE A 213 -22.08 23.18 9.28
N VAL A 214 -21.34 22.45 10.10
CA VAL A 214 -20.02 22.88 10.56
C VAL A 214 -18.97 21.89 10.10
N SER A 215 -17.80 22.39 9.73
CA SER A 215 -16.78 21.55 9.10
C SER A 215 -15.39 22.13 9.28
N MET A 216 -14.40 21.26 9.45
CA MET A 216 -12.99 21.59 9.22
C MET A 216 -12.53 21.29 7.80
N SER A 217 -13.30 20.44 7.09
CA SER A 217 -13.08 20.13 5.68
C SER A 217 -13.49 21.30 4.78
N MET A 218 -12.62 21.63 3.82
CA MET A 218 -12.86 22.63 2.78
C MET A 218 -14.08 22.28 1.93
N HIS A 219 -14.20 21.04 1.46
CA HIS A 219 -15.32 20.66 0.61
C HIS A 219 -16.63 20.53 1.39
N GLY A 220 -16.58 20.20 2.68
CA GLY A 220 -17.76 20.27 3.54
C GLY A 220 -18.37 21.67 3.54
N LEU A 221 -17.54 22.72 3.66
CA LEU A 221 -18.00 24.10 3.54
C LEU A 221 -18.41 24.47 2.11
N ILE A 222 -17.62 24.13 1.09
CA ILE A 222 -17.97 24.45 -0.31
C ILE A 222 -19.33 23.88 -0.70
N ILE A 223 -19.62 22.63 -0.33
CA ILE A 223 -20.89 21.99 -0.64
C ILE A 223 -22.04 22.69 0.09
N ALA A 224 -21.87 23.00 1.38
CA ALA A 224 -22.89 23.71 2.14
C ALA A 224 -23.18 25.08 1.52
N GLU A 225 -22.15 25.87 1.25
CA GLU A 225 -22.25 27.19 0.62
C GLU A 225 -22.91 27.11 -0.78
N ALA A 226 -22.51 26.14 -1.60
CA ALA A 226 -23.05 25.97 -2.96
C ALA A 226 -24.55 25.65 -2.97
N TYR A 227 -25.00 24.82 -2.02
CA TYR A 227 -26.40 24.46 -1.86
C TYR A 227 -27.21 25.46 -1.02
N GLY A 228 -26.56 26.49 -0.47
CA GLY A 228 -27.21 27.49 0.39
C GLY A 228 -27.63 26.91 1.74
N ILE A 229 -26.89 25.94 2.27
CA ILE A 229 -27.05 25.42 3.62
C ILE A 229 -26.24 26.31 4.56
N PRO A 230 -26.85 26.92 5.59
CA PRO A 230 -26.13 27.69 6.58
C PRO A 230 -24.93 26.93 7.14
N CYS A 231 -23.74 27.53 7.06
CA CYS A 231 -22.54 26.86 7.52
C CYS A 231 -21.52 27.76 8.20
N LEU A 232 -20.64 27.14 8.97
CA LEU A 232 -19.60 27.85 9.72
C LEU A 232 -18.32 27.02 9.79
N TYR A 233 -17.17 27.69 9.60
CA TYR A 233 -15.87 27.04 9.77
C TYR A 233 -15.64 26.69 11.24
N PHE A 234 -15.17 25.46 11.52
CA PHE A 234 -15.04 24.91 12.87
C PHE A 234 -13.57 24.64 13.26
N PRO A 235 -12.68 25.64 13.25
CA PRO A 235 -11.23 25.43 13.43
C PRO A 235 -10.87 24.85 14.81
N PRO A 236 -9.80 24.03 14.89
CA PRO A 236 -9.28 23.47 16.14
C PRO A 236 -8.39 24.49 16.88
N LEU A 237 -8.80 25.75 16.91
CA LEU A 237 -8.06 26.86 17.52
C LEU A 237 -8.67 27.17 18.89
N SER A 238 -7.82 27.33 19.90
CA SER A 238 -8.25 27.47 21.30
C SER A 238 -8.67 28.90 21.67
N GLU A 239 -8.24 29.92 20.91
CA GLU A 239 -8.50 31.33 21.21
C GLU A 239 -8.84 32.15 19.94
N PRO A 240 -9.84 33.05 19.99
CA PRO A 240 -10.82 33.20 21.08
C PRO A 240 -11.76 32.00 21.13
N ARG A 241 -12.23 31.52 22.28
CA ARG A 241 -13.19 30.39 22.33
C ARG A 241 -14.59 30.79 21.85
N GLY A 242 -15.25 29.91 21.09
CA GLY A 242 -16.63 30.09 20.62
C GLY A 242 -16.72 30.87 19.31
N LEU A 243 -17.83 31.57 19.08
CA LEU A 243 -18.00 32.36 17.87
C LEU A 243 -17.07 33.57 17.85
N GLY A 244 -16.21 33.64 16.84
CA GLY A 244 -15.34 34.76 16.59
C GLY A 244 -15.20 35.08 15.10
N ARG A 245 -14.25 35.95 14.80
CA ARG A 245 -13.97 36.42 13.44
C ARG A 245 -12.53 36.06 13.09
N LEU A 246 -12.39 35.14 12.14
CA LEU A 246 -11.09 34.67 11.68
C LEU A 246 -10.56 35.58 10.58
N ALA A 247 -9.36 36.14 10.76
CA ALA A 247 -8.63 36.82 9.70
C ALA A 247 -8.09 35.79 8.70
N LEU A 248 -8.26 36.05 7.41
CA LEU A 248 -7.78 35.19 6.33
C LEU A 248 -6.34 35.57 5.97
N ASP A 249 -5.40 35.15 6.82
CA ASP A 249 -3.98 35.35 6.62
C ASP A 249 -3.32 34.05 6.12
N PRO A 250 -2.72 34.02 4.91
CA PRO A 250 -2.00 32.85 4.40
C PRO A 250 -0.85 32.37 5.29
N GLU A 251 -0.28 33.26 6.11
CA GLU A 251 0.81 32.94 7.04
C GLU A 251 0.28 32.72 8.48
N GLY A 252 -1.04 32.78 8.66
CA GLY A 252 -1.70 32.60 9.93
C GLY A 252 -1.87 31.13 10.35
N PRO A 253 -2.44 30.88 11.55
CA PRO A 253 -2.57 29.53 12.10
C PRO A 253 -3.75 28.73 11.52
N ALA A 254 -4.58 29.35 10.67
CA ALA A 254 -5.73 28.70 10.07
C ALA A 254 -5.31 27.73 8.95
N ASP A 255 -6.17 26.77 8.62
CA ASP A 255 -5.95 25.88 7.50
C ASP A 255 -5.89 26.68 6.19
N LEU A 256 -4.73 26.64 5.52
CA LEU A 256 -4.48 27.40 4.31
C LEU A 256 -5.48 27.12 3.20
N ARG A 257 -6.07 25.92 3.15
CA ARG A 257 -7.08 25.54 2.14
C ARG A 257 -8.35 26.37 2.31
N ILE A 258 -8.77 26.59 3.56
CA ILE A 258 -9.92 27.41 3.91
C ILE A 258 -9.62 28.89 3.67
N VAL A 259 -8.42 29.33 4.06
CA VAL A 259 -7.97 30.70 3.84
C VAL A 259 -7.96 31.04 2.35
N ASP A 260 -7.33 30.20 1.52
CA ASP A 260 -7.21 30.40 0.09
C ASP A 260 -8.57 30.46 -0.60
N LEU A 261 -9.47 29.53 -0.25
CA LEU A 261 -10.85 29.49 -0.77
C LEU A 261 -11.59 30.81 -0.52
N TYR A 262 -11.66 31.27 0.73
CA TYR A 262 -12.44 32.46 1.06
C TYR A 262 -11.76 33.76 0.61
N LEU A 263 -10.43 33.80 0.50
CA LEU A 263 -9.72 34.90 -0.19
C LEU A 263 -10.11 34.95 -1.68
N GLY A 264 -10.24 33.79 -2.33
CA GLY A 264 -10.72 33.67 -3.71
C GLY A 264 -12.16 34.19 -3.89
N LEU A 265 -12.98 34.09 -2.84
CA LEU A 265 -14.34 34.65 -2.77
C LEU A 265 -14.35 36.14 -2.37
N GLY A 266 -13.19 36.79 -2.28
CA GLY A 266 -13.05 38.21 -1.98
C GLY A 266 -13.26 38.57 -0.51
N ARG A 267 -13.31 37.59 0.40
CA ARG A 267 -13.39 37.83 1.84
C ARG A 267 -11.98 38.10 2.38
N ARG A 268 -11.87 38.91 3.44
CA ARG A 268 -10.62 39.07 4.24
C ARG A 268 -10.75 38.50 5.65
N HIS A 269 -11.96 38.15 6.02
CA HIS A 269 -12.33 37.57 7.29
C HIS A 269 -13.57 36.71 7.09
N ILE A 270 -13.73 35.68 7.92
CA ILE A 270 -14.96 34.89 7.98
C ILE A 270 -15.39 34.71 9.44
N PRO A 271 -16.70 34.54 9.72
CA PRO A 271 -17.10 34.01 11.01
C PRO A 271 -16.56 32.58 11.15
N ALA A 272 -16.15 32.22 12.36
CA ALA A 272 -15.71 30.86 12.69
C ALA A 272 -16.07 30.53 14.13
N TYR A 273 -16.31 29.26 14.41
CA TYR A 273 -16.47 28.77 15.78
C TYR A 273 -15.20 28.06 16.23
N PHE A 274 -14.45 28.71 17.10
CA PHE A 274 -13.16 28.27 17.60
C PHE A 274 -13.36 27.31 18.76
N GLN A 275 -12.94 26.07 18.58
CA GLN A 275 -13.11 25.02 19.58
C GLN A 275 -11.86 24.14 19.62
N ASP A 276 -11.24 24.05 20.80
CA ASP A 276 -10.12 23.13 21.04
C ASP A 276 -10.57 21.67 20.85
N ARG A 277 -9.65 20.82 20.38
CA ARG A 277 -9.93 19.41 20.10
C ARG A 277 -10.32 18.61 21.35
N GLY A 278 -9.61 18.80 22.44
CA GLY A 278 -9.78 18.04 23.68
C GLY A 278 -10.79 18.68 24.64
N ARG A 279 -11.82 19.37 24.11
CA ARG A 279 -12.88 19.95 24.93
C ARG A 279 -14.24 19.70 24.32
N PRO A 280 -15.28 19.41 25.12
CA PRO A 280 -16.64 19.24 24.63
C PRO A 280 -17.17 20.49 23.93
N THR A 281 -18.05 20.26 22.96
CA THR A 281 -18.71 21.31 22.17
C THR A 281 -20.02 21.73 22.82
N ASP A 282 -20.26 23.03 22.90
CA ASP A 282 -21.58 23.58 23.20
C ASP A 282 -22.40 23.61 21.89
N TRP A 283 -23.14 22.52 21.65
CA TRP A 283 -23.85 22.29 20.39
C TRP A 283 -24.93 23.34 20.10
N GLN A 284 -25.64 23.83 21.13
CA GLN A 284 -26.62 24.89 20.95
C GLN A 284 -25.94 26.21 20.57
N ALA A 285 -24.85 26.58 21.24
CA ALA A 285 -24.10 27.78 20.89
C ALA A 285 -23.49 27.71 19.47
N VAL A 286 -23.10 26.52 19.00
CA VAL A 286 -22.65 26.32 17.61
C VAL A 286 -23.80 26.57 16.62
N MET A 287 -24.98 25.99 16.86
CA MET A 287 -26.15 26.22 16.00
C MET A 287 -26.55 27.69 15.95
N ASP A 288 -26.61 28.35 17.11
CA ASP A 288 -26.91 29.78 17.23
C ASP A 288 -25.86 30.64 16.50
N ALA A 289 -24.59 30.23 16.56
CA ALA A 289 -23.51 30.93 15.87
C ALA A 289 -23.63 30.85 14.35
N VAL A 290 -24.01 29.68 13.81
CA VAL A 290 -24.29 29.51 12.38
C VAL A 290 -25.44 30.44 11.97
N ASP A 291 -26.58 30.37 12.67
CA ASP A 291 -27.78 31.17 12.37
C ASP A 291 -27.53 32.67 12.42
N ARG A 292 -26.69 33.12 13.36
CA ARG A 292 -26.40 34.54 13.56
C ARG A 292 -25.47 35.12 12.50
N THR A 293 -24.63 34.31 11.87
CA THR A 293 -23.47 34.83 11.12
C THR A 293 -23.36 34.38 9.68
N TRP A 294 -24.03 33.28 9.30
CA TRP A 294 -23.97 32.83 7.93
C TRP A 294 -24.82 33.73 7.03
N GLU A 295 -24.24 34.11 5.90
CA GLU A 295 -24.91 34.82 4.82
C GLU A 295 -24.54 34.12 3.50
N PRO A 296 -25.48 33.99 2.54
CA PRO A 296 -25.19 33.37 1.26
C PRO A 296 -23.99 34.03 0.56
N VAL A 297 -23.04 33.22 0.13
CA VAL A 297 -21.90 33.70 -0.65
C VAL A 297 -22.25 33.77 -2.14
N THR A 298 -21.95 34.90 -2.77
CA THR A 298 -22.10 35.06 -4.22
C THR A 298 -20.92 34.40 -4.95
N PHE A 299 -21.20 33.42 -5.80
CA PHE A 299 -20.20 32.74 -6.62
C PHE A 299 -20.55 32.78 -8.12
N ASP A 300 -19.64 33.30 -8.95
CA ASP A 300 -19.82 33.36 -10.40
C ASP A 300 -19.46 32.03 -11.08
N SER A 301 -20.37 31.08 -10.91
CA SER A 301 -20.34 29.77 -11.58
C SER A 301 -20.24 29.82 -13.11
N LYS A 302 -20.67 30.91 -13.76
CA LYS A 302 -20.58 31.03 -15.22
C LYS A 302 -19.14 31.24 -15.64
N LYS A 303 -18.42 32.15 -14.96
CA LYS A 303 -16.98 32.37 -15.19
C LYS A 303 -16.17 31.09 -14.97
N LEU A 304 -16.47 30.32 -13.93
CA LEU A 304 -15.77 29.06 -13.69
C LEU A 304 -15.98 28.06 -14.85
N ILE A 305 -17.20 27.95 -15.39
CA ILE A 305 -17.48 27.09 -16.57
C ILE A 305 -16.83 27.65 -17.84
N GLU A 306 -16.84 28.97 -18.05
CA GLU A 306 -16.19 29.60 -19.21
C GLU A 306 -14.67 29.36 -19.22
N ALA A 307 -14.07 29.31 -18.03
CA ALA A 307 -12.68 28.95 -17.78
C ALA A 307 -12.40 27.44 -17.81
N PHE A 308 -13.36 26.59 -18.19
CA PHE A 308 -13.07 25.17 -18.34
C PHE A 308 -12.02 24.97 -19.46
N PRO A 309 -11.02 24.07 -19.30
CA PRO A 309 -9.87 23.99 -20.21
C PRO A 309 -10.19 23.60 -21.66
N PHE A 310 -11.38 23.07 -21.93
CA PHE A 310 -11.89 22.75 -23.25
C PHE A 310 -13.35 23.19 -23.38
N THR A 311 -13.94 23.06 -24.57
CA THR A 311 -15.33 23.48 -24.80
C THR A 311 -16.29 22.69 -23.89
N PRO A 312 -16.96 23.34 -22.92
CA PRO A 312 -17.87 22.65 -22.01
C PRO A 312 -19.05 22.05 -22.78
N SER A 313 -19.42 20.82 -22.45
CA SER A 313 -20.62 20.17 -22.96
C SER A 313 -21.39 19.54 -21.79
N PRO A 314 -22.04 20.36 -20.93
CA PRO A 314 -22.55 19.86 -19.66
C PRO A 314 -23.58 18.75 -19.84
N LEU A 315 -23.40 17.65 -19.10
CA LEU A 315 -24.31 16.52 -19.09
C LEU A 315 -25.70 16.95 -18.61
N LYS A 316 -26.72 16.32 -19.21
CA LYS A 316 -28.11 16.44 -18.76
C LYS A 316 -28.55 15.12 -18.16
N ALA A 317 -29.32 15.18 -17.08
CA ALA A 317 -29.90 13.98 -16.49
C ALA A 317 -30.78 13.26 -17.54
N PRO A 318 -30.74 11.92 -17.62
CA PRO A 318 -31.65 11.18 -18.48
C PRO A 318 -33.11 11.46 -18.10
N SER A 319 -34.03 11.36 -19.07
CA SER A 319 -35.45 11.66 -18.84
C SER A 319 -36.01 10.84 -17.67
N GLY A 320 -36.59 11.54 -16.69
CA GLY A 320 -37.18 10.94 -15.48
C GLY A 320 -36.16 10.35 -14.48
N LYS A 321 -34.85 10.55 -14.66
CA LYS A 321 -33.79 10.01 -13.81
C LYS A 321 -32.90 11.11 -13.23
N SER A 322 -32.00 10.73 -12.32
CA SER A 322 -31.02 11.65 -11.75
C SER A 322 -29.78 11.78 -12.66
N ILE A 323 -29.00 12.85 -12.48
CA ILE A 323 -27.69 12.97 -13.17
C ILE A 323 -26.76 11.80 -12.83
N TRP A 324 -26.88 11.25 -11.62
CA TRP A 324 -26.13 10.07 -11.16
C TRP A 324 -26.45 8.80 -11.96
N ASP A 325 -27.58 8.76 -12.66
CA ASP A 325 -27.97 7.65 -13.55
C ASP A 325 -27.42 7.79 -14.98
N HIS A 326 -26.75 8.91 -15.29
CA HIS A 326 -26.19 9.13 -16.61
C HIS A 326 -25.11 8.09 -16.92
N PRO A 327 -25.08 7.46 -18.11
CA PRO A 327 -24.13 6.39 -18.43
C PRO A 327 -22.66 6.77 -18.21
N VAL A 328 -22.27 7.98 -18.60
CA VAL A 328 -20.91 8.51 -18.37
C VAL A 328 -20.57 8.55 -16.88
N ILE A 329 -21.51 8.95 -16.02
CA ILE A 329 -21.28 9.03 -14.57
C ILE A 329 -21.24 7.63 -13.98
N LYS A 330 -22.19 6.75 -14.32
CA LYS A 330 -22.20 5.35 -13.86
C LYS A 330 -20.96 4.55 -14.29
N GLY A 331 -20.39 4.89 -15.45
CA GLY A 331 -19.20 4.25 -16.00
C GLY A 331 -17.88 4.74 -15.41
N LEU A 332 -17.88 5.72 -14.49
CA LEU A 332 -16.65 6.21 -13.89
C LEU A 332 -15.95 5.12 -13.08
N ILE A 333 -14.67 4.91 -13.42
CA ILE A 333 -13.75 4.11 -12.61
C ILE A 333 -13.19 5.04 -11.54
N LEU A 334 -13.41 4.70 -10.26
CA LEU A 334 -13.02 5.56 -9.12
C LEU A 334 -11.87 4.97 -8.29
N GLN A 335 -11.54 3.70 -8.52
CA GLN A 335 -10.44 2.97 -7.91
C GLN A 335 -9.52 2.46 -9.02
N HIS A 336 -8.21 2.65 -8.87
CA HIS A 336 -7.24 2.25 -9.90
C HIS A 336 -6.05 1.54 -9.30
N ASP A 337 -5.52 0.59 -10.05
CA ASP A 337 -4.20 0.05 -9.80
C ASP A 337 -3.15 1.08 -10.24
N VAL A 338 -2.29 1.52 -9.32
CA VAL A 338 -1.31 2.59 -9.59
C VAL A 338 -0.19 2.11 -10.52
N ALA A 339 0.17 0.83 -10.48
CA ALA A 339 1.19 0.25 -11.35
C ALA A 339 0.65 0.15 -12.78
N LEU A 340 -0.56 -0.41 -12.93
CA LEU A 340 -1.23 -0.48 -14.23
C LEU A 340 -1.45 0.92 -14.82
N LEU A 341 -1.89 1.87 -14.00
CA LEU A 341 -2.10 3.26 -14.41
C LEU A 341 -0.81 3.91 -14.95
N ARG A 342 0.33 3.66 -14.31
CA ARG A 342 1.64 4.16 -14.76
C ARG A 342 2.13 3.45 -16.01
N GLN A 343 1.86 2.14 -16.12
CA GLN A 343 2.19 1.39 -17.33
C GLN A 343 1.38 1.91 -18.52
N GLN A 344 0.07 2.03 -18.37
CA GLN A 344 -0.82 2.58 -19.39
C GLN A 344 -0.39 3.99 -19.82
N ASP A 345 0.02 4.84 -18.88
CA ASP A 345 0.53 6.17 -19.20
C ASP A 345 1.81 6.13 -20.06
N ARG A 346 2.77 5.24 -19.75
CA ARG A 346 3.97 5.03 -20.58
C ARG A 346 3.65 4.46 -21.95
N ASP A 347 2.74 3.50 -22.02
CA ASP A 347 2.37 2.85 -23.29
C ASP A 347 1.59 3.81 -24.21
N SER A 348 0.85 4.76 -23.63
CA SER A 348 0.04 5.75 -24.36
C SER A 348 0.85 6.97 -24.82
N ASP A 349 1.93 7.30 -24.12
CA ASP A 349 2.76 8.48 -24.38
C ASP A 349 4.23 8.11 -24.09
N PRO A 350 4.96 7.56 -25.09
CA PRO A 350 6.26 6.89 -24.89
C PRO A 350 7.43 7.83 -24.59
N ALA A 351 7.17 9.03 -24.07
CA ALA A 351 8.21 9.90 -23.53
C ALA A 351 8.96 9.18 -22.38
N ASP A 352 10.28 9.37 -22.31
CA ASP A 352 11.13 8.82 -21.25
C ASP A 352 10.48 9.04 -19.88
N PRO A 353 10.36 8.03 -19.00
CA PRO A 353 9.68 8.21 -17.73
C PRO A 353 10.33 9.32 -16.90
N ILE A 354 9.52 10.22 -16.30
CA ILE A 354 10.02 11.22 -15.34
C ILE A 354 10.77 10.49 -14.24
N GLU A 355 12.10 10.56 -14.28
CA GLU A 355 12.95 10.13 -13.19
C GLU A 355 12.56 10.90 -11.94
N VAL A 356 12.24 10.16 -10.87
CA VAL A 356 12.02 10.74 -9.55
C VAL A 356 13.40 11.14 -9.04
N ASN A 357 13.89 12.30 -9.48
CA ASN A 357 15.25 12.72 -9.24
C ASN A 357 15.49 12.97 -7.74
N GLN A 358 16.27 12.08 -7.12
CA GLN A 358 16.97 12.33 -5.87
C GLN A 358 18.33 12.97 -6.21
N THR A 359 18.35 14.28 -6.49
CA THR A 359 19.55 15.16 -6.51
C THR A 359 20.72 14.79 -7.44
N GLU A 360 21.03 15.71 -8.35
CA GLU A 360 21.88 15.61 -9.56
C GLU A 360 23.41 15.45 -9.34
N ALA A 361 24.08 14.76 -10.29
CA ALA A 361 25.37 15.20 -10.88
C ALA A 361 25.58 14.57 -12.28
N ARG A 362 25.66 15.42 -13.30
CA ARG A 362 25.80 15.12 -14.75
C ARG A 362 27.17 14.56 -15.15
N ALA A 363 27.21 13.75 -16.22
CA ALA A 363 28.11 13.94 -17.39
C ALA A 363 27.76 13.04 -18.61
N LEU A 364 27.30 13.69 -19.68
CA LEU A 364 27.62 13.56 -21.13
C LEU A 364 27.59 12.19 -21.87
N GLU A 365 26.63 12.12 -22.81
CA GLU A 365 26.47 11.36 -24.08
C GLU A 365 27.76 11.05 -24.91
N PRO A 366 27.81 10.09 -25.89
CA PRO A 366 26.76 9.89 -26.93
C PRO A 366 26.49 8.47 -27.51
N GLU A 367 25.26 8.36 -28.05
CA GLU A 367 24.75 7.68 -29.27
C GLU A 367 25.39 6.38 -29.81
N ARG A 368 24.54 5.36 -30.08
CA ARG A 368 24.15 4.95 -31.46
C ARG A 368 23.17 3.76 -31.53
N GLU A 369 22.04 4.05 -32.18
CA GLU A 369 21.38 3.36 -33.30
C GLU A 369 21.22 1.82 -33.39
N GLY A 370 19.98 1.43 -33.72
CA GLY A 370 19.61 0.20 -34.45
C GLY A 370 18.89 -0.82 -33.56
N GLY A 371 17.59 -1.11 -33.65
CA GLY A 371 16.71 -1.15 -34.81
C GLY A 371 16.43 -2.60 -35.19
N GLU A 372 15.33 -3.19 -34.69
CA GLU A 372 14.27 -3.85 -35.48
C GLU A 372 13.30 -4.69 -34.62
N LYS A 373 12.07 -4.77 -35.13
CA LYS A 373 10.83 -5.21 -34.50
C LYS A 373 10.47 -6.67 -34.84
N PRO A 374 9.45 -7.26 -34.16
CA PRO A 374 9.31 -8.69 -33.93
C PRO A 374 8.40 -9.40 -34.96
N ALA A 375 8.51 -10.74 -34.99
CA ALA A 375 7.54 -11.62 -35.65
C ALA A 375 6.71 -12.39 -34.61
N THR A 376 5.45 -12.60 -34.97
CA THR A 376 4.27 -12.92 -34.17
C THR A 376 3.94 -14.42 -34.07
N VAL A 377 3.49 -14.85 -32.88
CA VAL A 377 2.27 -15.64 -32.50
C VAL A 377 1.91 -16.88 -33.38
N PRO A 378 1.64 -18.09 -32.82
CA PRO A 378 0.29 -18.35 -32.29
C PRO A 378 0.15 -19.26 -31.05
N SER A 379 -0.93 -18.95 -30.34
CA SER A 379 -1.58 -19.67 -29.25
C SER A 379 -2.07 -21.06 -29.64
N THR A 380 -2.07 -21.97 -28.67
CA THR A 380 -3.09 -23.04 -28.59
C THR A 380 -3.48 -23.30 -27.13
N VAL A 381 -4.73 -23.00 -26.82
CA VAL A 381 -5.39 -23.29 -25.53
C VAL A 381 -5.92 -24.72 -25.58
N ALA A 382 -5.50 -25.57 -24.65
CA ALA A 382 -6.07 -26.92 -24.48
C ALA A 382 -6.69 -27.05 -23.08
N LYS A 383 -8.01 -27.27 -23.06
CA LYS A 383 -8.81 -27.63 -21.88
C LYS A 383 -8.43 -29.02 -21.37
N VAL A 384 -8.34 -29.18 -20.05
CA VAL A 384 -8.43 -30.50 -19.39
C VAL A 384 -9.40 -30.42 -18.21
N VAL A 385 -10.35 -31.34 -18.20
CA VAL A 385 -11.37 -31.58 -17.18
C VAL A 385 -10.88 -32.72 -16.27
N GLY A 386 -11.07 -32.61 -14.94
CA GLY A 386 -10.71 -33.67 -13.99
C GLY A 386 -11.49 -33.63 -12.66
N SER A 387 -12.25 -34.71 -12.44
CA SER A 387 -13.14 -35.17 -11.35
C SER A 387 -13.06 -34.60 -9.92
N GLU A 388 -14.25 -34.46 -9.32
CA GLU A 388 -14.56 -34.12 -7.92
C GLU A 388 -14.23 -35.26 -6.92
N LYS A 389 -13.62 -34.89 -5.78
CA LYS A 389 -13.60 -35.66 -4.53
C LYS A 389 -13.90 -34.74 -3.34
N ALA A 390 -14.51 -35.32 -2.30
CA ALA A 390 -15.14 -34.65 -1.16
C ALA A 390 -14.20 -33.75 -0.33
N PRO A 391 -14.72 -32.72 0.36
CA PRO A 391 -13.92 -31.64 0.94
C PRO A 391 -13.46 -31.93 2.38
N PRO A 392 -12.39 -31.27 2.85
CA PRO A 392 -11.92 -31.36 4.23
C PRO A 392 -12.86 -30.63 5.21
N ALA A 393 -12.76 -31.03 6.49
CA ALA A 393 -13.69 -30.62 7.55
C ALA A 393 -13.75 -29.10 7.75
N GLY A 394 -14.99 -28.58 7.80
CA GLY A 394 -15.30 -27.16 8.05
C GLY A 394 -15.82 -26.39 6.83
N MET A 395 -15.80 -26.97 5.63
CA MET A 395 -16.20 -26.27 4.41
C MET A 395 -16.87 -27.21 3.40
N THR A 396 -17.93 -26.72 2.75
CA THR A 396 -18.74 -27.53 1.83
C THR A 396 -18.10 -27.60 0.43
N PRO A 397 -18.37 -28.64 -0.39
CA PRO A 397 -17.84 -28.76 -1.74
C PRO A 397 -18.12 -27.53 -2.61
N GLU A 398 -19.25 -26.86 -2.37
CA GLU A 398 -19.66 -25.66 -3.09
C GLU A 398 -18.68 -24.49 -2.88
N VAL A 399 -18.08 -24.31 -1.70
CA VAL A 399 -17.13 -23.21 -1.45
C VAL A 399 -15.79 -23.46 -2.12
N ALA A 400 -15.29 -24.70 -2.09
CA ALA A 400 -14.07 -25.08 -2.81
C ALA A 400 -14.24 -24.94 -4.34
N THR A 401 -15.44 -25.23 -4.85
CA THR A 401 -15.80 -25.01 -6.26
C THR A 401 -15.95 -23.52 -6.57
N LEU A 402 -16.56 -22.73 -5.70
CA LEU A 402 -16.68 -21.27 -5.87
C LEU A 402 -15.34 -20.56 -5.88
N LEU A 403 -14.39 -20.95 -5.03
CA LEU A 403 -13.03 -20.42 -5.02
C LEU A 403 -12.31 -20.72 -6.34
N ARG A 404 -12.43 -21.96 -6.84
CA ARG A 404 -11.86 -22.36 -8.14
C ARG A 404 -12.52 -21.63 -9.32
N MET A 405 -13.84 -21.46 -9.31
CA MET A 405 -14.58 -20.73 -10.34
C MET A 405 -14.31 -19.22 -10.35
N ASN A 406 -13.82 -18.65 -9.25
CA ASN A 406 -13.56 -17.21 -9.09
C ASN A 406 -12.07 -16.90 -8.85
N ALA A 407 -11.14 -17.81 -9.16
CA ALA A 407 -9.70 -17.61 -8.97
C ALA A 407 -9.15 -16.36 -9.71
N GLU A 408 -9.84 -15.90 -10.76
CA GLU A 408 -9.53 -14.63 -11.45
C GLU A 408 -9.90 -13.38 -10.63
N ARG A 409 -10.82 -13.49 -9.67
CA ARG A 409 -11.36 -12.36 -8.88
C ARG A 409 -11.00 -12.42 -7.40
N ILE A 410 -10.57 -13.57 -6.89
CA ILE A 410 -10.28 -13.83 -5.48
C ILE A 410 -8.75 -13.87 -5.28
N SER A 411 -8.26 -13.15 -4.29
CA SER A 411 -6.86 -13.22 -3.85
C SER A 411 -6.76 -13.27 -2.33
N ILE A 412 -5.75 -14.00 -1.83
CA ILE A 412 -5.51 -14.17 -0.39
C ILE A 412 -4.73 -12.96 0.13
N PRO A 413 -5.25 -12.21 1.13
CA PRO A 413 -4.48 -11.18 1.80
C PRO A 413 -3.36 -11.85 2.61
N LEU A 414 -2.11 -11.60 2.26
CA LEU A 414 -0.94 -12.20 2.90
C LEU A 414 0.02 -11.09 3.35
N SER A 415 0.55 -11.22 4.56
CA SER A 415 1.63 -10.37 5.06
C SER A 415 2.97 -11.06 4.83
N TRP A 416 3.84 -10.42 4.05
CA TRP A 416 5.25 -10.80 3.88
C TRP A 416 6.11 -9.55 3.63
N ALA A 417 7.43 -9.69 3.68
CA ALA A 417 8.36 -8.63 3.32
C ALA A 417 8.44 -8.47 1.80
N ALA A 418 7.34 -7.99 1.21
CA ALA A 418 7.19 -7.80 -0.22
C ALA A 418 8.10 -6.70 -0.76
N THR A 419 8.39 -6.73 -2.06
CA THR A 419 9.17 -5.66 -2.67
C THR A 419 8.46 -4.32 -2.53
N THR A 420 9.27 -3.27 -2.56
CA THR A 420 8.79 -1.89 -2.55
C THR A 420 9.57 -1.10 -3.57
N ARG A 421 9.13 0.12 -3.83
CA ARG A 421 9.90 1.05 -4.68
C ARG A 421 11.32 1.34 -4.16
N GLU A 422 11.51 1.23 -2.84
CA GLU A 422 12.78 1.47 -2.15
C GLU A 422 13.63 0.19 -2.04
N SER A 423 13.01 -0.97 -2.20
CA SER A 423 13.64 -2.30 -2.18
C SER A 423 12.99 -3.14 -3.29
N PRO A 424 13.30 -2.87 -4.57
CA PRO A 424 12.58 -3.45 -5.72
C PRO A 424 12.93 -4.92 -5.98
N TYR A 425 13.90 -5.46 -5.24
CA TYR A 425 14.35 -6.83 -5.38
C TYR A 425 13.75 -7.71 -4.29
N ALA A 426 13.37 -8.92 -4.70
CA ALA A 426 12.85 -9.93 -3.80
C ALA A 426 13.97 -10.47 -2.92
N ASN A 427 13.73 -10.52 -1.60
CA ASN A 427 14.52 -11.37 -0.71
C ASN A 427 13.94 -12.79 -0.80
N LEU A 428 14.68 -13.73 -1.40
CA LEU A 428 14.21 -15.09 -1.71
C LEU A 428 13.39 -15.70 -0.56
N GLY A 429 13.94 -15.68 0.65
CA GLY A 429 13.32 -16.34 1.80
C GLY A 429 11.92 -15.83 2.14
N ASP A 430 11.74 -14.52 2.28
CA ASP A 430 10.44 -13.95 2.63
C ASP A 430 9.46 -13.95 1.44
N THR A 431 9.99 -13.86 0.21
CA THR A 431 9.20 -13.82 -1.02
C THR A 431 8.59 -15.18 -1.35
N LEU A 432 9.26 -16.28 -0.96
CA LEU A 432 8.71 -17.64 -1.08
C LEU A 432 7.40 -17.81 -0.29
N SER A 433 7.10 -16.96 0.70
CA SER A 433 5.79 -16.91 1.38
C SER A 433 4.64 -16.82 0.38
N ALA A 434 4.74 -15.87 -0.56
CA ALA A 434 3.71 -15.61 -1.55
C ALA A 434 3.54 -16.79 -2.51
N LEU A 435 4.65 -17.36 -2.96
CA LEU A 435 4.67 -18.49 -3.89
C LEU A 435 4.07 -19.76 -3.27
N ILE A 436 4.49 -20.12 -2.05
CA ILE A 436 3.99 -21.32 -1.37
C ILE A 436 2.49 -21.21 -1.09
N VAL A 437 2.03 -20.07 -0.57
CA VAL A 437 0.61 -19.85 -0.27
C VAL A 437 -0.24 -19.85 -1.53
N ALA A 438 0.20 -19.14 -2.58
CA ALA A 438 -0.52 -19.09 -3.86
C ALA A 438 -0.60 -20.48 -4.53
N GLY A 439 0.53 -21.20 -4.55
CA GLY A 439 0.61 -22.53 -5.15
C GLY A 439 -0.27 -23.55 -4.42
N MET A 440 -0.28 -23.53 -3.08
CA MET A 440 -1.10 -24.45 -2.29
C MET A 440 -2.59 -24.13 -2.38
N ALA A 441 -2.97 -22.85 -2.40
CA ALA A 441 -4.38 -22.44 -2.48
C ALA A 441 -4.94 -22.42 -3.91
N GLY A 442 -4.09 -22.40 -4.94
CA GLY A 442 -4.51 -22.31 -6.34
C GLY A 442 -5.13 -20.97 -6.72
N VAL A 443 -4.86 -19.91 -5.95
CA VAL A 443 -5.35 -18.54 -6.18
C VAL A 443 -4.20 -17.56 -5.90
N PRO A 444 -4.16 -16.39 -6.57
CA PRO A 444 -3.10 -15.42 -6.32
C PRO A 444 -3.18 -14.88 -4.88
N VAL A 445 -2.04 -14.41 -4.36
CA VAL A 445 -2.00 -13.65 -3.12
C VAL A 445 -1.94 -12.15 -3.43
N ARG A 446 -2.45 -11.33 -2.50
CA ARG A 446 -2.26 -9.87 -2.52
C ARG A 446 -1.59 -9.44 -1.22
N ARG A 447 -0.72 -8.45 -1.33
CA ARG A 447 -0.03 -7.90 -0.17
C ARG A 447 -1.00 -7.28 0.83
N ALA A 448 -0.82 -7.63 2.10
CA ALA A 448 -1.45 -7.01 3.24
C ALA A 448 -0.39 -6.43 4.18
N GLY A 449 -0.53 -5.15 4.54
CA GLY A 449 0.38 -4.49 5.47
C GLY A 449 0.39 -5.17 6.84
N PHE A 450 1.51 -5.07 7.57
CA PHE A 450 1.66 -5.75 8.86
C PHE A 450 0.70 -5.20 9.94
N ASP A 451 0.20 -3.99 9.77
CA ASP A 451 -0.76 -3.33 10.66
C ASP A 451 -2.12 -3.01 10.01
N GLN A 452 -2.38 -3.56 8.81
CA GLN A 452 -3.62 -3.32 8.10
C GLN A 452 -4.79 -4.00 8.82
N ALA A 453 -5.87 -3.29 9.14
CA ALA A 453 -7.00 -3.83 9.91
C ALA A 453 -7.95 -4.72 9.09
N ILE A 454 -7.41 -5.77 8.45
CA ILE A 454 -8.16 -6.76 7.67
C ILE A 454 -7.84 -8.19 8.14
N GLU A 455 -8.69 -9.14 7.76
CA GLU A 455 -8.37 -10.56 7.85
C GLU A 455 -7.26 -10.93 6.86
N ARG A 456 -6.19 -11.54 7.35
CA ARG A 456 -5.01 -11.87 6.54
C ARG A 456 -4.18 -13.02 7.10
N MET A 457 -3.41 -13.63 6.21
CA MET A 457 -2.49 -14.71 6.53
C MET A 457 -1.07 -14.20 6.81
N VAL A 458 -0.34 -14.91 7.67
CA VAL A 458 1.07 -14.70 7.98
C VAL A 458 1.76 -16.06 7.92
N ALA A 459 2.53 -16.31 6.85
CA ALA A 459 3.01 -17.66 6.52
C ALA A 459 4.52 -17.87 6.76
N VAL A 460 5.39 -17.32 5.91
CA VAL A 460 6.84 -17.56 5.99
C VAL A 460 7.58 -16.35 6.59
N GLY A 461 8.73 -16.59 7.20
CA GLY A 461 9.65 -15.56 7.70
C GLY A 461 9.51 -15.27 9.20
N THR A 462 10.35 -14.37 9.71
CA THR A 462 10.32 -13.94 11.12
C THR A 462 9.58 -12.61 11.24
N ILE A 463 8.28 -12.62 10.98
CA ILE A 463 7.47 -11.40 10.84
C ILE A 463 6.26 -11.36 11.77
N GLY A 464 5.96 -12.46 12.47
CA GLY A 464 4.79 -12.58 13.34
C GLY A 464 4.77 -11.56 14.48
N HIS A 465 5.94 -11.12 14.94
CA HIS A 465 6.07 -10.12 16.01
C HIS A 465 5.68 -8.69 15.59
N ASN A 466 5.62 -8.38 14.30
CA ASN A 466 5.25 -7.04 13.79
C ASN A 466 3.76 -6.93 13.45
N GLN A 467 2.99 -8.01 13.62
CA GLN A 467 1.60 -8.05 13.18
C GLN A 467 0.67 -7.44 14.23
N ARG A 468 -0.24 -6.57 13.79
CA ARG A 468 -1.29 -5.97 14.62
C ARG A 468 -2.53 -5.59 13.81
N ASN A 469 -3.65 -5.39 14.47
CA ASN A 469 -4.95 -5.04 13.92
C ASN A 469 -5.59 -6.16 13.07
N GLY A 470 -6.92 -6.22 13.08
CA GLY A 470 -7.69 -7.16 12.26
C GLY A 470 -7.63 -8.60 12.76
N ILE A 471 -7.80 -9.55 11.83
CA ILE A 471 -7.84 -10.99 12.10
C ILE A 471 -6.62 -11.64 11.45
N LEU A 472 -5.80 -12.35 12.22
CA LEU A 472 -4.53 -12.90 11.76
C LEU A 472 -4.56 -14.42 11.74
N HIS A 473 -4.23 -15.01 10.59
CA HIS A 473 -4.03 -16.45 10.45
C HIS A 473 -2.54 -16.78 10.35
N PHE A 474 -1.97 -17.35 11.40
CA PHE A 474 -0.56 -17.73 11.44
C PHE A 474 -0.40 -19.17 10.95
N TRP A 475 0.46 -19.36 9.94
CA TRP A 475 0.76 -20.67 9.38
C TRP A 475 2.25 -20.80 9.05
N GLY A 476 3.05 -21.17 10.06
CA GLY A 476 4.47 -21.49 9.92
C GLY A 476 5.44 -20.32 10.14
N THR A 477 4.92 -19.14 10.46
CA THR A 477 5.76 -17.95 10.67
C THR A 477 6.46 -17.99 12.02
N GLY A 478 7.60 -17.30 12.11
CA GLY A 478 8.36 -17.11 13.34
C GLY A 478 8.06 -15.79 14.05
N VAL A 479 8.22 -15.79 15.38
CA VAL A 479 8.04 -14.63 16.26
C VAL A 479 9.37 -14.32 16.98
N ASP A 480 9.77 -13.05 16.96
CA ASP A 480 10.92 -12.57 17.74
C ASP A 480 10.41 -12.08 19.09
N ALA A 481 10.82 -12.73 20.17
CA ALA A 481 10.34 -12.45 21.52
C ALA A 481 10.78 -11.08 22.04
N GLU A 482 11.86 -10.52 21.49
CA GLU A 482 12.42 -9.24 21.93
C GLU A 482 11.75 -8.04 21.27
N ARG A 483 10.92 -8.26 20.24
CA ARG A 483 10.28 -7.19 19.46
C ARG A 483 8.83 -6.99 19.85
N ASN A 484 8.45 -5.72 19.93
CA ASN A 484 7.11 -5.30 20.29
C ASN A 484 6.34 -4.77 19.06
N PRO A 485 5.11 -5.28 18.80
CA PRO A 485 4.30 -4.88 17.63
C PRO A 485 3.75 -3.44 17.70
N VAL A 486 3.72 -2.84 18.89
CA VAL A 486 3.12 -1.52 19.14
C VAL A 486 4.19 -0.43 19.17
N ASP A 487 5.23 -0.64 19.99
CA ASP A 487 6.34 0.29 20.15
C ASP A 487 7.69 -0.41 19.91
N PRO A 488 8.34 -0.19 18.76
CA PRO A 488 9.62 -0.82 18.42
C PRO A 488 10.78 -0.49 19.39
N LEU A 489 10.64 0.52 20.26
CA LEU A 489 11.64 0.89 21.27
C LEU A 489 11.52 0.07 22.55
N VAL A 490 10.37 -0.58 22.77
CA VAL A 490 10.12 -1.43 23.93
C VAL A 490 10.48 -2.87 23.60
N ARG A 491 11.29 -3.49 24.46
CA ARG A 491 11.62 -4.92 24.34
C ARG A 491 10.51 -5.78 24.90
N GLY A 492 10.31 -6.93 24.26
CA GLY A 492 9.34 -7.92 24.69
C GLY A 492 8.08 -7.89 23.84
N TYR A 493 7.70 -9.05 23.34
CA TYR A 493 6.43 -9.22 22.65
C TYR A 493 5.25 -8.98 23.58
N VAL A 494 4.28 -8.20 23.12
CA VAL A 494 2.99 -8.00 23.78
C VAL A 494 1.88 -8.29 22.79
N ARG A 495 0.77 -8.85 23.29
CA ARG A 495 -0.43 -9.04 22.48
C ARG A 495 -1.04 -7.67 22.15
N PRO A 496 -1.16 -7.27 20.87
CA PRO A 496 -1.85 -6.04 20.52
C PRO A 496 -3.35 -6.15 20.86
N ALA A 497 -3.94 -5.07 21.39
CA ALA A 497 -5.30 -5.06 21.92
C ALA A 497 -6.36 -5.34 20.85
N ASP A 498 -6.22 -4.73 19.66
CA ASP A 498 -7.23 -4.77 18.60
C ASP A 498 -6.95 -5.87 17.56
N THR A 499 -6.45 -7.02 18.02
CA THR A 499 -6.00 -8.11 17.12
C THR A 499 -6.55 -9.47 17.54
N ALA A 500 -7.28 -10.10 16.63
CA ALA A 500 -7.71 -11.48 16.76
C ALA A 500 -6.65 -12.42 16.16
N PHE A 501 -6.26 -13.45 16.91
CA PHE A 501 -5.24 -14.42 16.49
C PHE A 501 -5.88 -15.79 16.26
N HIS A 502 -5.67 -16.33 15.06
CA HIS A 502 -5.96 -17.71 14.69
C HIS A 502 -4.63 -18.39 14.36
N ILE A 503 -4.08 -19.12 15.32
CA ILE A 503 -2.80 -19.80 15.15
C ILE A 503 -3.05 -21.21 14.65
N HIS A 504 -2.66 -21.49 13.40
CA HIS A 504 -2.81 -22.82 12.81
C HIS A 504 -1.52 -23.63 12.91
N ALA A 505 -0.38 -22.96 12.66
CA ALA A 505 0.95 -23.50 12.85
C ALA A 505 1.96 -22.36 13.08
N LEU A 506 3.08 -22.65 13.73
CA LEU A 506 4.21 -21.72 13.88
C LEU A 506 5.50 -22.35 13.39
N ARG A 507 6.56 -21.57 13.21
CA ARG A 507 7.85 -22.13 12.82
C ARG A 507 8.42 -23.13 13.82
N GLY A 508 8.19 -22.90 15.11
CA GLY A 508 8.76 -23.71 16.17
C GLY A 508 8.28 -23.37 17.59
N PRO A 509 8.79 -24.13 18.59
CA PRO A 509 8.32 -24.05 19.97
C PRO A 509 8.71 -22.76 20.69
N ASN A 510 9.74 -22.02 20.24
CA ASN A 510 10.07 -20.74 20.86
C ASN A 510 9.07 -19.67 20.43
N SER A 511 8.69 -19.65 19.15
CA SER A 511 7.59 -18.80 18.67
C SER A 511 6.29 -19.09 19.41
N ALA A 512 5.97 -20.38 19.60
CA ALA A 512 4.80 -20.81 20.37
C ALA A 512 4.84 -20.34 21.82
N ARG A 513 6.00 -20.47 22.48
CA ARG A 513 6.20 -19.99 23.85
C ARG A 513 5.96 -18.49 23.98
N THR A 514 6.47 -17.70 23.03
CA THR A 514 6.28 -16.24 23.00
C THR A 514 4.80 -15.87 22.93
N LEU A 515 4.04 -16.46 22.01
CA LEU A 515 2.61 -16.16 21.87
C LEU A 515 1.78 -16.69 23.06
N ARG A 516 2.10 -17.88 23.58
CA ARG A 516 1.45 -18.44 24.79
C ARG A 516 1.68 -17.55 26.01
N ALA A 517 2.89 -17.01 26.18
CA ALA A 517 3.21 -16.08 27.27
C ALA A 517 2.38 -14.78 27.19
N ALA A 518 1.93 -14.40 25.99
CA ALA A 518 1.03 -13.27 25.76
C ALA A 518 -0.46 -13.64 25.83
N GLY A 519 -0.80 -14.85 26.30
CA GLY A 519 -2.18 -15.33 26.46
C GLY A 519 -2.88 -15.69 25.14
N ILE A 520 -2.14 -16.06 24.10
CA ILE A 520 -2.67 -16.51 22.80
C ILE A 520 -2.66 -18.04 22.76
N GLU A 521 -3.76 -18.64 22.33
CA GLU A 521 -3.85 -20.09 22.11
C GLU A 521 -3.03 -20.49 20.88
N VAL A 522 -2.22 -21.55 21.03
CA VAL A 522 -1.29 -22.01 20.00
C VAL A 522 -1.30 -23.53 19.96
N PRO A 523 -1.56 -24.18 18.82
CA PRO A 523 -1.42 -25.62 18.65
C PRO A 523 0.06 -26.04 18.57
N ASP A 524 0.36 -27.28 18.94
CA ASP A 524 1.69 -27.88 18.75
C ASP A 524 1.87 -28.41 17.32
N VAL A 525 1.71 -27.52 16.33
CA VAL A 525 2.01 -27.78 14.91
C VAL A 525 3.13 -26.84 14.49
N PHE A 526 4.28 -27.41 14.15
CA PHE A 526 5.50 -26.66 13.88
C PHE A 526 6.11 -26.99 12.53
N GLY A 527 6.65 -25.97 11.86
CA GLY A 527 7.47 -26.10 10.66
C GLY A 527 7.46 -24.83 9.82
N ASP A 528 8.37 -24.78 8.84
CA ASP A 528 8.46 -23.67 7.88
C ASP A 528 7.80 -24.09 6.54
N PRO A 529 6.85 -23.32 5.99
CA PRO A 529 6.19 -23.66 4.73
C PRO A 529 7.13 -23.80 3.53
N VAL A 530 8.33 -23.21 3.57
CA VAL A 530 9.36 -23.41 2.54
C VAL A 530 9.80 -24.88 2.47
N TRP A 531 9.51 -25.70 3.49
CA TRP A 531 9.70 -27.14 3.42
C TRP A 531 9.01 -27.79 2.22
N MET A 532 7.86 -27.27 1.77
CA MET A 532 7.14 -27.83 0.61
C MET A 532 7.72 -27.41 -0.74
N LEU A 533 8.78 -26.58 -0.78
CA LEU A 533 9.35 -26.06 -2.00
C LEU A 533 9.75 -27.12 -3.05
N PRO A 534 10.33 -28.29 -2.68
CA PRO A 534 10.66 -29.33 -3.65
C PRO A 534 9.44 -29.95 -4.34
N ARG A 535 8.24 -29.83 -3.77
CA ARG A 535 7.01 -30.27 -4.46
C ARG A 535 6.69 -29.37 -5.64
N PHE A 536 6.88 -28.06 -5.52
CA PHE A 536 6.72 -27.12 -6.63
C PHE A 536 7.89 -27.16 -7.60
N TRP A 537 9.12 -27.27 -7.08
CA TRP A 537 10.34 -27.32 -7.86
C TRP A 537 11.20 -28.54 -7.49
N PRO A 538 11.00 -29.72 -8.10
CA PRO A 538 11.74 -30.92 -7.71
C PRO A 538 13.26 -30.86 -7.90
N MET A 539 13.76 -30.03 -8.82
CA MET A 539 15.19 -29.77 -9.11
C MET A 539 16.09 -31.02 -9.26
N LYS A 540 15.54 -32.17 -9.66
CA LYS A 540 16.29 -33.44 -9.72
C LYS A 540 17.42 -33.44 -10.76
N ASP A 541 17.26 -32.66 -11.82
CA ASP A 541 18.17 -32.62 -12.97
C ASP A 541 19.21 -31.50 -12.90
N VAL A 542 19.31 -30.78 -11.77
CA VAL A 542 20.30 -29.70 -11.58
C VAL A 542 21.69 -30.31 -11.39
N GLU A 543 22.62 -29.95 -12.27
CA GLU A 543 24.02 -30.38 -12.18
C GLU A 543 24.74 -29.76 -10.97
N LYS A 544 25.55 -30.58 -10.29
CA LYS A 544 26.39 -30.13 -9.18
C LYS A 544 27.68 -29.48 -9.71
N THR A 545 27.72 -28.16 -9.71
CA THR A 545 28.83 -27.37 -10.26
C THR A 545 29.81 -26.87 -9.20
N HIS A 546 29.39 -26.74 -7.95
CA HIS A 546 30.23 -26.20 -6.87
C HIS A 546 30.30 -27.18 -5.68
N ASP A 547 31.44 -27.19 -4.99
CA ASP A 547 31.63 -28.01 -3.79
C ASP A 547 30.93 -27.39 -2.58
N LEU A 548 30.99 -26.07 -2.45
CA LEU A 548 30.39 -25.33 -1.34
C LEU A 548 29.65 -24.09 -1.84
N GLY A 549 28.39 -23.94 -1.45
CA GLY A 549 27.67 -22.67 -1.52
C GLY A 549 27.68 -21.97 -0.16
N VAL A 550 27.91 -20.66 -0.17
CA VAL A 550 27.90 -19.81 1.01
C VAL A 550 26.78 -18.80 0.85
N ILE A 551 25.63 -19.07 1.46
CA ILE A 551 24.46 -18.21 1.34
C ILE A 551 24.53 -17.09 2.39
N LEU A 552 24.58 -15.86 1.90
CA LEU A 552 24.80 -14.65 2.70
C LEU A 552 23.48 -14.17 3.32
N HIS A 553 23.54 -13.65 4.55
CA HIS A 553 22.42 -12.89 5.09
C HIS A 553 22.40 -11.48 4.48
N ILE A 554 21.21 -10.92 4.28
CA ILE A 554 21.02 -9.60 3.65
C ILE A 554 21.83 -8.45 4.30
N THR A 555 22.18 -8.58 5.58
CA THR A 555 22.99 -7.58 6.32
C THR A 555 24.48 -7.65 6.02
N GLU A 556 24.93 -8.72 5.34
CA GLU A 556 26.34 -9.00 5.02
C GLU A 556 26.70 -8.58 3.58
N LEU A 557 25.70 -8.21 2.79
CA LEU A 557 25.84 -7.66 1.44
C LEU A 557 26.13 -6.16 1.51
N GLU A 558 26.88 -5.64 0.54
CA GLU A 558 27.15 -4.21 0.38
C GLU A 558 25.87 -3.41 0.11
N ASP A 559 24.96 -4.00 -0.66
CA ASP A 559 23.68 -3.42 -1.04
C ASP A 559 22.58 -4.50 -1.11
N ARG A 560 21.33 -4.08 -1.33
CA ARG A 560 20.14 -4.93 -1.44
C ARG A 560 19.74 -5.17 -2.90
N THR A 561 20.72 -5.43 -3.76
CA THR A 561 20.52 -5.74 -5.19
C THR A 561 20.99 -7.16 -5.52
N PRO A 562 20.56 -7.77 -6.63
CA PRO A 562 20.98 -9.11 -7.04
C PRO A 562 22.49 -9.20 -7.35
N GLU A 563 23.09 -8.11 -7.80
CA GLU A 563 24.51 -8.00 -8.15
C GLU A 563 25.40 -7.70 -6.94
N ALA A 564 24.81 -7.36 -5.80
CA ALA A 564 25.54 -6.93 -4.62
C ALA A 564 26.54 -8.00 -4.15
N GLY A 565 27.78 -7.56 -3.97
CA GLY A 565 28.84 -8.35 -3.36
C GLY A 565 28.76 -8.38 -1.84
N VAL A 566 29.69 -9.11 -1.25
CA VAL A 566 29.89 -9.14 0.20
C VAL A 566 30.59 -7.86 0.67
N LYS A 567 30.22 -7.36 1.86
CA LYS A 567 30.94 -6.27 2.52
C LYS A 567 32.45 -6.55 2.63
N PRO A 568 33.35 -5.67 2.16
CA PRO A 568 34.81 -5.90 2.13
C PRO A 568 35.43 -6.11 3.51
N THR A 569 34.76 -5.64 4.56
CA THR A 569 35.19 -5.82 5.96
C THR A 569 35.02 -7.25 6.47
N LEU A 570 34.24 -8.09 5.79
CA LEU A 570 33.93 -9.46 6.19
C LEU A 570 34.95 -10.44 5.60
N ARG A 571 36.12 -10.53 6.22
CA ARG A 571 37.25 -11.35 5.75
C ARG A 571 36.91 -12.83 5.60
N ARG A 572 35.91 -13.34 6.32
CA ARG A 572 35.46 -14.74 6.23
C ARG A 572 35.01 -15.15 4.83
N TYR A 573 34.64 -14.20 3.97
CA TYR A 573 34.14 -14.49 2.64
C TYR A 573 35.20 -14.31 1.54
N VAL A 574 36.45 -14.05 1.92
CA VAL A 574 37.56 -14.02 0.97
C VAL A 574 37.85 -15.45 0.53
N VAL A 575 37.58 -15.73 -0.75
CA VAL A 575 37.85 -17.03 -1.39
C VAL A 575 39.20 -16.95 -2.11
N PRO A 576 40.23 -17.72 -1.70
CA PRO A 576 41.49 -17.79 -2.41
C PRO A 576 41.33 -18.36 -3.83
N ASP A 577 42.24 -18.04 -4.75
CA ASP A 577 42.18 -18.50 -6.14
C ASP A 577 42.05 -20.03 -6.28
N ALA A 578 42.70 -20.79 -5.39
CA ALA A 578 42.62 -22.26 -5.34
C ALA A 578 41.19 -22.81 -5.11
N PHE A 579 40.26 -21.99 -4.62
CA PHE A 579 38.88 -22.35 -4.30
C PHE A 579 37.85 -21.61 -5.16
N LYS A 580 38.27 -20.71 -6.05
CA LYS A 580 37.37 -19.79 -6.77
C LYS A 580 36.34 -20.48 -7.65
N ASP A 581 36.72 -21.62 -8.25
CA ASP A 581 35.82 -22.44 -9.08
C ASP A 581 35.06 -23.49 -8.25
N ARG A 582 35.40 -23.65 -6.96
CA ARG A 582 34.80 -24.65 -6.06
C ARG A 582 33.78 -24.05 -5.11
N ILE A 583 33.90 -22.75 -4.79
CA ILE A 583 33.10 -22.07 -3.78
C ILE A 583 32.25 -20.99 -4.42
N ARG A 584 30.94 -21.06 -4.18
CA ARG A 584 29.97 -20.08 -4.66
C ARG A 584 29.45 -19.21 -3.53
N LEU A 585 29.70 -17.91 -3.56
CA LEU A 585 28.99 -16.97 -2.69
C LEU A 585 27.63 -16.66 -3.29
N ILE A 586 26.55 -16.86 -2.53
CA ILE A 586 25.17 -16.76 -3.01
C ILE A 586 24.47 -15.60 -2.29
N ASN A 587 24.10 -14.59 -3.08
CA ASN A 587 23.23 -13.49 -2.69
C ASN A 587 21.75 -13.92 -2.82
N THR A 588 20.94 -13.67 -1.79
CA THR A 588 19.51 -14.04 -1.74
C THR A 588 18.58 -13.04 -2.43
N HIS A 589 19.07 -11.89 -2.88
CA HIS A 589 18.28 -10.97 -3.69
C HIS A 589 18.20 -11.45 -5.14
N CYS A 590 17.02 -11.33 -5.73
CA CYS A 590 16.78 -11.58 -7.14
C CYS A 590 15.67 -10.65 -7.64
N ASP A 591 15.46 -10.65 -8.95
CA ASP A 591 14.27 -10.01 -9.51
C ASP A 591 13.00 -10.62 -8.88
N PRO A 592 11.93 -9.83 -8.70
CA PRO A 592 10.69 -10.26 -8.06
C PRO A 592 9.81 -11.09 -9.01
N THR A 593 10.34 -12.21 -9.50
CA THR A 593 9.62 -13.12 -10.39
C THR A 593 9.80 -14.58 -9.96
N ALA A 594 8.80 -15.42 -10.24
CA ALA A 594 8.87 -16.86 -9.98
C ALA A 594 10.10 -17.49 -10.63
N ASP A 595 10.42 -17.11 -11.86
CA ASP A 595 11.60 -17.61 -12.59
C ASP A 595 12.92 -17.18 -11.97
N ALA A 596 13.04 -15.93 -11.51
CA ALA A 596 14.26 -15.48 -10.86
C ALA A 596 14.48 -16.17 -9.51
N MET A 597 13.40 -16.36 -8.73
CA MET A 597 13.46 -17.17 -7.51
C MET A 597 13.81 -18.62 -7.81
N ARG A 598 13.20 -19.22 -8.85
CA ARG A 598 13.50 -20.58 -9.31
C ARG A 598 14.98 -20.74 -9.65
N ARG A 599 15.55 -19.81 -10.44
CA ARG A 599 16.98 -19.77 -10.76
C ARG A 599 17.87 -19.64 -9.54
N LYS A 600 17.45 -18.87 -8.53
CA LYS A 600 18.20 -18.74 -7.28
C LYS A 600 18.19 -20.03 -6.46
N VAL A 601 17.06 -20.75 -6.47
CA VAL A 601 16.99 -22.09 -5.87
C VAL A 601 17.84 -23.09 -6.67
N GLU A 602 17.85 -23.04 -7.99
CA GLU A 602 18.76 -23.85 -8.82
C GLU A 602 20.24 -23.56 -8.49
N GLU A 603 20.62 -22.30 -8.27
CA GLU A 603 21.97 -21.92 -7.82
C GLU A 603 22.33 -22.60 -6.49
N ILE A 604 21.42 -22.59 -5.51
CA ILE A 604 21.60 -23.30 -4.23
C ILE A 604 21.71 -24.81 -4.46
N VAL A 605 20.81 -25.38 -5.26
CA VAL A 605 20.78 -26.83 -5.56
C VAL A 605 22.00 -27.27 -6.38
N SER A 606 22.66 -26.37 -7.11
CA SER A 606 23.91 -26.70 -7.83
C SER A 606 25.11 -26.95 -6.91
N CYS A 607 24.99 -26.67 -5.60
CA CYS A 607 26.05 -26.88 -4.62
C CYS A 607 25.99 -28.28 -3.99
N ARG A 608 27.15 -28.87 -3.70
CA ARG A 608 27.27 -30.17 -2.99
C ARG A 608 27.11 -30.03 -1.47
N ALA A 609 27.44 -28.88 -0.92
CA ALA A 609 27.25 -28.53 0.48
C ALA A 609 26.91 -27.03 0.62
N ILE A 610 26.24 -26.65 1.70
CA ILE A 610 25.87 -25.25 2.00
C ILE A 610 26.32 -24.86 3.41
N VAL A 611 26.87 -23.65 3.55
CA VAL A 611 26.92 -22.95 4.84
C VAL A 611 26.18 -21.63 4.73
N SER A 612 25.44 -21.25 5.78
CA SER A 612 24.67 -20.00 5.74
C SER A 612 24.49 -19.35 7.10
N THR A 613 24.47 -18.02 7.11
CA THR A 613 23.99 -17.18 8.21
C THR A 613 22.48 -16.90 8.10
N SER A 614 21.85 -17.21 6.97
CA SER A 614 20.43 -17.01 6.66
C SER A 614 19.59 -18.24 6.98
N LEU A 615 18.45 -18.07 7.66
CA LEU A 615 17.53 -19.18 7.98
C LEU A 615 17.10 -19.91 6.71
N HIS A 616 16.55 -19.20 5.73
CA HIS A 616 16.06 -19.84 4.51
C HIS A 616 17.17 -20.45 3.67
N GLY A 617 18.41 -19.99 3.81
CA GLY A 617 19.56 -20.70 3.23
C GLY A 617 19.68 -22.12 3.76
N LEU A 618 19.45 -22.33 5.06
CA LEU A 618 19.44 -23.66 5.68
C LEU A 618 18.14 -24.42 5.42
N VAL A 619 16.97 -23.80 5.55
CA VAL A 619 15.67 -24.47 5.33
C VAL A 619 15.57 -25.02 3.90
N ILE A 620 15.97 -24.22 2.89
CA ILE A 620 16.02 -24.66 1.49
C ILE A 620 17.00 -25.83 1.34
N SER A 621 18.20 -25.73 1.92
CA SER A 621 19.19 -26.81 1.83
C SER A 621 18.70 -28.12 2.44
N GLU A 622 18.09 -28.05 3.63
CA GLU A 622 17.54 -29.22 4.32
C GLU A 622 16.42 -29.90 3.51
N THR A 623 15.49 -29.13 2.93
CA THR A 623 14.36 -29.73 2.16
C THR A 623 14.82 -30.38 0.85
N TYR A 624 15.87 -29.86 0.20
CA TYR A 624 16.48 -30.49 -0.97
C TYR A 624 17.50 -31.60 -0.60
N GLY A 625 17.71 -31.88 0.69
CA GLY A 625 18.68 -32.88 1.15
C GLY A 625 20.13 -32.53 0.84
N ILE A 626 20.46 -31.24 0.77
CA ILE A 626 21.82 -30.74 0.56
C ILE A 626 22.53 -30.67 1.92
N PRO A 627 23.70 -31.31 2.09
CA PRO A 627 24.49 -31.18 3.30
C PRO A 627 24.69 -29.72 3.71
N CYS A 628 24.28 -29.34 4.91
CA CYS A 628 24.43 -27.96 5.35
C CYS A 628 24.81 -27.78 6.82
N ALA A 629 25.42 -26.62 7.14
CA ALA A 629 25.68 -26.21 8.51
C ALA A 629 25.44 -24.70 8.70
N TRP A 630 25.07 -24.31 9.91
CA TRP A 630 24.97 -22.89 10.26
C TRP A 630 26.36 -22.24 10.30
N PHE A 631 26.52 -21.10 9.62
CA PHE A 631 27.80 -20.37 9.61
C PHE A 631 27.81 -19.32 10.71
N ALA A 632 27.95 -19.76 11.96
CA ALA A 632 27.95 -18.89 13.13
C ALA A 632 28.98 -17.76 13.01
N THR A 633 28.68 -16.62 13.62
CA THR A 633 29.43 -15.37 13.42
C THR A 633 30.30 -15.02 14.63
N TYR A 634 30.72 -16.04 15.36
CA TYR A 634 31.58 -16.02 16.54
C TYR A 634 32.43 -17.29 16.52
N GLY A 635 33.52 -17.30 17.28
CA GLY A 635 34.46 -18.43 17.33
C GLY A 635 35.73 -18.18 16.53
N ASP A 636 36.64 -19.14 16.57
CA ASP A 636 38.01 -18.99 16.07
C ASP A 636 38.28 -19.80 14.81
N GLY A 637 37.26 -20.46 14.25
CA GLY A 637 37.35 -21.33 13.08
C GLY A 637 37.29 -22.79 13.49
N GLU A 638 36.12 -23.23 13.97
CA GLU A 638 35.93 -24.62 14.36
C GLU A 638 34.47 -25.07 14.19
N GLY A 639 34.32 -26.36 13.84
CA GLY A 639 33.03 -27.03 13.81
C GLY A 639 32.52 -27.38 15.22
N ARG A 640 31.24 -27.11 15.49
CA ARG A 640 30.59 -27.43 16.76
C ARG A 640 29.18 -27.99 16.53
N MET A 641 28.84 -29.04 17.26
CA MET A 641 27.46 -29.48 17.43
C MET A 641 26.85 -28.73 18.61
N LEU A 642 25.92 -27.83 18.33
CA LEU A 642 25.32 -26.96 19.33
C LEU A 642 24.00 -27.57 19.81
N ASP A 643 23.91 -27.87 21.11
CA ASP A 643 22.65 -28.24 21.77
C ASP A 643 21.65 -27.08 21.72
N LEU A 644 20.48 -27.34 21.14
CA LEU A 644 19.39 -26.37 20.97
C LEU A 644 18.69 -26.02 22.28
N GLY A 645 18.66 -26.94 23.25
CA GLY A 645 18.11 -26.77 24.58
C GLY A 645 19.05 -26.06 25.55
N ASN A 646 20.34 -26.00 25.25
CA ASN A 646 21.31 -25.27 26.06
C ASN A 646 21.26 -23.76 25.77
N ALA A 647 20.75 -23.00 26.74
CA ALA A 647 20.65 -21.54 26.66
C ALA A 647 22.01 -20.81 26.59
N GLN A 648 23.10 -21.45 27.03
CA GLN A 648 24.46 -20.87 26.97
C GLN A 648 25.05 -20.92 25.56
N HIS A 649 24.54 -21.80 24.68
CA HIS A 649 24.95 -21.79 23.30
C HIS A 649 24.36 -20.56 22.60
N GLN A 650 25.23 -19.79 21.96
CA GLN A 650 24.86 -18.59 21.21
C GLN A 650 24.29 -19.02 19.86
N ILE A 651 23.03 -19.42 19.80
CA ILE A 651 22.34 -19.81 18.58
C ILE A 651 21.35 -18.71 18.19
N ASP A 652 21.37 -18.28 16.92
CA ASP A 652 20.38 -17.35 16.40
C ASP A 652 18.96 -17.91 16.67
N HIS A 653 18.09 -17.09 17.24
CA HIS A 653 16.78 -17.52 17.69
C HIS A 653 15.96 -18.16 16.56
N ARG A 654 16.14 -17.72 15.30
CA ARG A 654 15.44 -18.24 14.12
C ARG A 654 15.85 -19.68 13.84
N MET A 655 17.15 -19.96 13.90
CA MET A 655 17.70 -21.31 13.73
C MET A 655 17.25 -22.22 14.86
N ARG A 656 17.37 -21.74 16.11
CA ARG A 656 16.97 -22.53 17.28
C ARG A 656 15.50 -22.91 17.20
N ASP A 657 14.64 -21.96 16.83
CA ASP A 657 13.20 -22.16 16.72
C ASP A 657 12.85 -23.17 15.62
N PHE A 658 13.35 -22.97 14.39
CA PHE A 658 13.11 -23.90 13.27
C PHE A 658 13.58 -25.32 13.57
N TYR A 659 14.86 -25.50 13.93
CA TYR A 659 15.42 -26.84 14.13
C TYR A 659 14.77 -27.58 15.31
N SER A 660 14.38 -26.87 16.37
CA SER A 660 13.59 -27.47 17.46
C SER A 660 12.18 -27.87 17.00
N GLY A 661 11.56 -27.05 16.14
CA GLY A 661 10.22 -27.32 15.58
C GLY A 661 10.16 -28.55 14.70
N VAL A 662 11.22 -28.81 13.92
CA VAL A 662 11.36 -30.00 13.07
C VAL A 662 12.01 -31.19 13.81
N GLY A 663 12.07 -31.16 15.14
CA GLY A 663 12.45 -32.30 15.98
C GLY A 663 13.94 -32.56 16.16
N ARG A 664 14.83 -31.60 15.84
CA ARG A 664 16.25 -31.71 16.18
C ARG A 664 16.49 -31.28 17.63
N SER A 665 17.47 -31.92 18.26
CA SER A 665 18.04 -31.50 19.55
C SER A 665 19.36 -30.73 19.40
N THR A 666 20.00 -30.82 18.24
CA THR A 666 21.31 -30.20 17.97
C THR A 666 21.35 -29.53 16.59
N LEU A 667 22.15 -28.48 16.47
CA LEU A 667 22.45 -27.78 15.22
C LEU A 667 23.93 -27.96 14.87
N SER A 668 24.24 -28.46 13.66
CA SER A 668 25.61 -28.42 13.14
C SER A 668 25.97 -26.98 12.77
N SER A 669 27.08 -26.50 13.29
CA SER A 669 27.55 -25.13 13.10
C SER A 669 29.04 -25.10 12.83
N PHE A 670 29.47 -24.22 11.94
CA PHE A 670 30.86 -23.80 11.83
C PHE A 670 31.01 -22.41 12.43
N CYS A 671 31.72 -22.33 13.56
CA CYS A 671 31.86 -21.13 14.37
C CYS A 671 33.11 -20.35 13.96
N LEU A 672 32.89 -19.23 13.27
CA LEU A 672 33.96 -18.32 12.84
C LEU A 672 33.51 -16.86 12.94
N ASP A 673 34.30 -16.04 13.64
CA ASP A 673 34.12 -14.60 13.66
C ASP A 673 34.22 -13.96 12.26
N ARG A 674 33.42 -12.92 12.01
CA ARG A 674 33.34 -12.25 10.71
C ARG A 674 34.65 -11.62 10.22
N SER A 675 35.52 -11.22 11.14
CA SER A 675 36.79 -10.56 10.84
C SER A 675 37.91 -11.54 10.46
N LYS A 676 37.70 -12.84 10.60
CA LYS A 676 38.73 -13.87 10.38
C LYS A 676 38.59 -14.52 9.00
N PRO A 677 39.70 -14.93 8.36
CA PRO A 677 39.65 -15.69 7.12
C PRO A 677 39.06 -17.09 7.36
N THR A 678 38.41 -17.65 6.35
CA THR A 678 37.83 -18.99 6.43
C THR A 678 38.83 -20.04 5.97
N ASP A 679 38.99 -21.10 6.77
CA ASP A 679 39.59 -22.35 6.32
C ASP A 679 38.53 -23.18 5.59
N TRP A 680 38.53 -23.08 4.26
CA TRP A 680 37.49 -23.67 3.41
C TRP A 680 37.51 -25.20 3.39
N ASP A 681 38.68 -25.83 3.51
CA ASP A 681 38.79 -27.29 3.60
C ASP A 681 38.21 -27.79 4.91
N GLN A 682 38.45 -27.08 6.02
CA GLN A 682 37.88 -27.44 7.31
C GLN A 682 36.36 -27.28 7.32
N VAL A 683 35.82 -26.22 6.69
CA VAL A 683 34.37 -26.03 6.53
C VAL A 683 33.76 -27.19 5.75
N LEU A 684 34.32 -27.52 4.58
CA LEU A 684 33.84 -28.63 3.73
C LEU A 684 33.87 -29.96 4.49
N SER A 685 35.00 -30.26 5.14
CA SER A 685 35.18 -31.47 5.94
C SER A 685 34.15 -31.57 7.06
N TRP A 686 33.90 -30.46 7.76
CA TRP A 686 32.90 -30.41 8.83
C TRP A 686 31.48 -30.68 8.32
N VAL A 687 31.04 -29.99 7.27
CA VAL A 687 29.68 -30.14 6.74
C VAL A 687 29.44 -31.57 6.28
N HIS A 688 30.35 -32.14 5.49
CA HIS A 688 30.23 -33.52 5.01
C HIS A 688 30.33 -34.55 6.14
N GLY A 689 31.17 -34.32 7.15
CA GLY A 689 31.34 -35.26 8.26
C GLY A 689 30.16 -35.28 9.24
N THR A 690 29.49 -34.14 9.43
CA THR A 690 28.54 -33.97 10.54
C THR A 690 27.08 -33.86 10.11
N TRP A 691 26.78 -33.37 8.91
CA TRP A 691 25.40 -33.26 8.47
C TRP A 691 24.75 -34.65 8.37
N ARG A 692 23.49 -34.71 8.75
CA ARG A 692 22.63 -35.89 8.62
C ARG A 692 21.30 -35.41 8.03
N PRO A 693 20.68 -36.11 7.08
CA PRO A 693 19.38 -35.71 6.54
C PRO A 693 18.34 -35.45 7.64
N LEU A 694 17.58 -34.38 7.49
CA LEU A 694 16.46 -34.07 8.38
C LEU A 694 15.25 -34.92 7.99
N THR A 695 14.68 -35.62 8.97
CA THR A 695 13.41 -36.35 8.82
C THR A 695 12.33 -35.51 9.48
N TYR A 696 11.46 -34.89 8.68
CA TYR A 696 10.36 -34.07 9.14
C TYR A 696 9.07 -34.51 8.43
N ASP A 697 8.04 -34.84 9.22
CA ASP A 697 6.70 -35.11 8.70
C ASP A 697 5.99 -33.77 8.51
N ASP A 698 5.76 -33.39 7.26
CA ASP A 698 5.11 -32.15 6.88
C ASP A 698 3.59 -32.24 6.82
N GLN A 699 3.01 -33.43 6.98
CA GLN A 699 1.57 -33.64 6.91
C GLN A 699 0.80 -32.83 7.98
N PRO A 700 1.25 -32.72 9.25
CA PRO A 700 0.62 -31.83 10.22
C PRO A 700 0.60 -30.36 9.75
N LEU A 701 1.70 -29.87 9.17
CA LEU A 701 1.80 -28.49 8.68
C LEU A 701 0.90 -28.26 7.46
N ILE A 702 0.85 -29.20 6.52
CA ILE A 702 -0.03 -29.14 5.34
C ILE A 702 -1.51 -29.15 5.77
N ARG A 703 -1.89 -30.02 6.71
CA ARG A 703 -3.26 -30.08 7.25
C ARG A 703 -3.66 -28.82 8.02
N ALA A 704 -2.71 -28.12 8.60
CA ALA A 704 -2.93 -26.85 9.27
C ALA A 704 -3.01 -25.65 8.31
N PHE A 705 -2.86 -25.85 6.99
CA PHE A 705 -3.05 -24.76 6.04
C PHE A 705 -4.50 -24.26 6.10
N PRO A 706 -4.74 -22.96 6.29
CA PRO A 706 -6.07 -22.45 6.65
C PRO A 706 -7.00 -22.21 5.45
N MET A 707 -6.67 -22.75 4.29
CA MET A 707 -7.44 -22.61 3.05
C MET A 707 -7.60 -23.97 2.37
N PRO A 708 -8.60 -24.15 1.49
CA PRO A 708 -8.69 -25.34 0.66
C PRO A 708 -7.42 -25.52 -0.18
N LEU A 709 -6.91 -26.75 -0.22
CA LEU A 709 -5.77 -27.10 -1.04
C LEU A 709 -6.22 -27.28 -2.50
N ALA A 710 -5.56 -26.57 -3.41
CA ALA A 710 -5.65 -26.81 -4.86
C ALA A 710 -4.72 -27.94 -5.31
N VAL A 711 -3.85 -28.42 -4.42
CA VAL A 711 -2.89 -29.49 -4.63
C VAL A 711 -3.26 -30.72 -3.80
N SER A 712 -2.86 -31.90 -4.24
CA SER A 712 -3.06 -33.13 -3.47
C SER A 712 -1.93 -33.27 -2.42
N PRO A 713 -2.22 -33.32 -1.10
CA PRO A 713 -1.21 -33.47 -0.05
C PRO A 713 -0.27 -34.65 -0.22
N ASP A 714 -0.76 -35.73 -0.84
CA ASP A 714 -0.06 -37.00 -1.02
C ASP A 714 0.84 -37.01 -2.27
N GLU A 715 0.69 -36.03 -3.16
CA GLU A 715 1.50 -35.94 -4.36
C GLU A 715 2.89 -35.37 -4.08
N MET A 716 3.89 -35.97 -4.72
CA MET A 716 5.29 -35.57 -4.60
C MET A 716 5.66 -34.37 -5.49
N THR A 717 4.78 -34.01 -6.42
CA THR A 717 4.95 -32.88 -7.33
C THR A 717 3.65 -32.11 -7.38
N TRP A 718 3.73 -30.79 -7.17
CA TRP A 718 2.59 -29.88 -7.20
C TRP A 718 2.72 -28.93 -8.38
N PRO A 719 1.62 -28.70 -9.14
CA PRO A 719 1.64 -27.71 -10.19
C PRO A 719 1.81 -26.31 -9.61
N LEU A 720 2.52 -25.45 -10.33
CA LEU A 720 2.62 -24.02 -10.05
C LEU A 720 2.23 -23.24 -11.31
N PRO A 721 0.93 -23.02 -11.56
CA PRO A 721 0.46 -22.43 -12.80
C PRO A 721 0.93 -20.98 -12.97
N ALA A 722 1.47 -20.65 -14.14
CA ALA A 722 1.98 -19.31 -14.47
C ALA A 722 0.90 -18.24 -14.29
N GLU A 723 -0.35 -18.56 -14.66
CA GLU A 723 -1.52 -17.71 -14.48
C GLU A 723 -1.82 -17.34 -13.02
N ILE A 724 -1.26 -18.05 -12.04
CA ILE A 724 -1.36 -17.70 -10.62
C ILE A 724 -0.13 -16.92 -10.17
N VAL A 725 1.08 -17.40 -10.48
CA VAL A 725 2.32 -16.81 -9.96
C VAL A 725 2.73 -15.53 -10.65
N ASP A 726 2.36 -15.32 -11.91
CA ASP A 726 2.63 -14.09 -12.66
C ASP A 726 1.71 -12.94 -12.23
N ARG A 727 0.64 -13.25 -11.48
CA ARG A 727 -0.29 -12.28 -10.90
C ARG A 727 0.12 -11.82 -9.50
N ILE A 728 1.18 -12.38 -8.93
CA ILE A 728 1.69 -11.99 -7.62
C ILE A 728 2.54 -10.74 -7.78
N ASP A 729 2.15 -9.67 -7.09
CA ASP A 729 2.99 -8.48 -6.90
C ASP A 729 3.93 -8.75 -5.71
N TYR A 730 5.10 -9.33 -6.02
CA TYR A 730 6.04 -9.93 -5.05
C TYR A 730 6.67 -8.97 -4.05
#